data_AF-A0A2D5ZYP5-F1
#
_entry.id   AF-A0A2D5ZYP5-F1
#
_cell.length_a   1.000
_cell.length_b   1.000
_cell.length_c   1.000
_cell.angle_alpha   90.00
_cell.angle_beta   90.00
_cell.angle_gamma   90.00
#
_symmetry.space_group_name_H-M   'P 1'
#
loop_
_entity.id
_entity.type
_entity.pdbx_description
1 polymer ?
#
loop_
_entity_poly.entity_id
_entity_poly.type
_entity_poly.pdbx_seq_one_letter_code
_entity_poly.pdbx_strand_id
1 'polypeptide(L)'
;MDMPRLLRKSSQDAHRLFRLWYDQSGQIAIFVALIFQVLFVFFAMSINVALVVHDKINLQNSVDLAAYYMAQRQAEVLNVMAHQNYAIRQSWKLLSFRIRVLGSMGLESPAHPARSRAGSGPLADTEFAASNNAVVCVTYRPVWRSDEDNLCKQTNVVTPSLPDLSNLGATFFGVNVVLRQVGAQLAASFTANCNTHGAHNWTYLARSLAAFRLDQLNRKQVIIGLANGLGTNNFHELDGSRVGLGAGKTFTKNLTYGNCGSNSTASQPSDCENIVSFEILNSLRDVGAQAWVRPIDVFPQASYLDPTADTTQCSASSRPIRAPMAESMPQRPAAMSIIQAYPDFNNLYELVTNSGFGDPFEQLQNYSVGVEKNPWMMAYVGVKATTESRQVFAPFGGAVQLTARGFAKPFGGRMGPWYAQNWTRGDSQSSGNPIDPLLPPRNSNAVTTDPRNLPNYGRFPGDTLGLRSSKALSAIVGVFPTTAGGPPLISLNHYRHLTFPMEPGYSGDILAYDYANSNPAVAARAFEQAAIAPDVFDASYYSIEPNFNEVYLPRLRQNQAALGIDPGVLVRGDLGSLAGSPQNQRNLVTGVANGSVYPDIYYVLRDVDHLLVDWAPSGPTDFSFPDGFFGECGARVNSTERPDLPPVPGGCLVQGGRSGYSVKMVAKDWLLSNGHNLGGPGGASGPILNPPSNFDGW
;
A
#
# COMPACT_ATOMS: atom_id res chain seq x y z
N MET A 1 17.85 102.83 -99.47
CA MET A 1 18.19 101.80 -100.46
C MET A 1 17.89 100.44 -99.87
N ASP A 2 17.25 99.62 -100.69
CA ASP A 2 16.81 98.22 -100.61
C ASP A 2 17.41 97.22 -99.57
N MET A 3 16.49 96.33 -99.11
CA MET A 3 16.54 94.89 -98.74
C MET A 3 17.89 94.09 -98.81
N PRO A 4 18.05 92.87 -98.20
CA PRO A 4 17.11 91.99 -97.46
C PRO A 4 17.69 91.06 -96.31
N ARG A 5 16.81 90.16 -95.78
CA ARG A 5 16.99 88.74 -95.31
C ARG A 5 17.53 88.35 -93.89
N LEU A 6 16.62 87.65 -93.17
CA LEU A 6 16.74 86.32 -92.51
C LEU A 6 17.43 86.11 -91.13
N LEU A 7 16.63 85.49 -90.25
CA LEU A 7 16.93 84.50 -89.18
C LEU A 7 17.62 84.96 -87.89
N ARG A 8 16.88 84.99 -86.77
CA ARG A 8 17.05 83.99 -85.68
C ARG A 8 15.89 83.99 -84.70
N LYS A 9 15.31 82.80 -84.56
CA LYS A 9 14.23 82.41 -83.65
C LYS A 9 14.86 81.93 -82.33
N SER A 10 14.11 82.09 -81.24
CA SER A 10 14.27 81.41 -79.93
C SER A 10 15.29 81.99 -78.94
N SER A 11 14.78 82.88 -78.07
CA SER A 11 15.41 83.32 -76.81
C SER A 11 14.36 83.38 -75.66
N GLN A 12 13.35 82.50 -75.69
CA GLN A 12 12.33 82.44 -74.64
C GLN A 12 12.09 81.04 -74.03
N ASP A 13 12.77 79.99 -74.51
CA ASP A 13 12.61 78.63 -73.97
C ASP A 13 13.61 78.28 -72.85
N ALA A 14 14.62 79.11 -72.59
CA ALA A 14 15.64 78.82 -71.58
C ALA A 14 15.18 79.05 -70.12
N HIS A 15 14.14 79.85 -69.89
CA HIS A 15 13.65 80.15 -68.53
C HIS A 15 12.48 79.28 -68.06
N ARG A 16 11.85 78.48 -68.93
CA ARG A 16 10.82 77.49 -68.52
C ARG A 16 11.37 76.08 -68.29
N LEU A 17 12.53 75.73 -68.84
CA LEU A 17 13.16 74.42 -68.66
C LEU A 17 13.97 74.30 -67.36
N PHE A 18 14.46 75.40 -66.79
CA PHE A 18 15.18 75.39 -65.50
C PHE A 18 14.29 75.42 -64.25
N ARG A 19 12.96 75.53 -64.40
CA ARG A 19 12.00 75.47 -63.27
C ARG A 19 11.38 74.10 -63.06
N LEU A 20 11.78 73.09 -63.85
CA LEU A 20 11.37 71.68 -63.70
C LEU A 20 12.46 70.81 -63.07
N TRP A 21 13.62 71.38 -62.74
CA TRP A 21 14.81 70.66 -62.26
C TRP A 21 15.19 70.98 -60.80
N TYR A 22 14.22 71.47 -60.01
CA TYR A 22 14.43 71.69 -58.59
C TYR A 22 13.15 71.39 -57.79
N ASP A 23 12.76 70.11 -57.77
CA ASP A 23 12.03 69.54 -56.63
C ASP A 23 12.26 68.03 -56.47
N GLN A 24 13.51 67.58 -56.66
CA GLN A 24 13.91 66.19 -56.34
C GLN A 24 14.29 65.99 -54.87
N SER A 25 14.43 67.09 -54.11
CA SER A 25 14.72 67.07 -52.67
C SER A 25 13.61 66.38 -51.86
N GLY A 26 12.35 66.50 -52.31
CA GLY A 26 11.21 65.83 -51.68
C GLY A 26 11.09 64.34 -52.02
N GLN A 27 11.59 63.89 -53.18
CA GLN A 27 11.49 62.48 -53.60
C GLN A 27 12.39 61.57 -52.77
N ILE A 28 13.60 62.02 -52.41
CA ILE A 28 14.48 61.29 -51.48
C ILE A 28 13.84 61.20 -50.10
N ALA A 29 13.20 62.28 -49.61
CA ALA A 29 12.51 62.28 -48.33
C ALA A 29 11.32 61.30 -48.30
N ILE A 30 10.53 61.23 -49.38
CA ILE A 30 9.41 60.28 -49.52
C ILE A 30 9.94 58.84 -49.62
N PHE A 31 11.01 58.60 -50.37
CA PHE A 31 11.61 57.28 -50.50
C PHE A 31 12.19 56.77 -49.17
N VAL A 32 12.90 57.64 -48.45
CA VAL A 32 13.40 57.34 -47.10
C VAL A 32 12.26 57.08 -46.12
N ALA A 33 11.20 57.89 -46.15
CA ALA A 33 10.02 57.68 -45.31
C ALA A 33 9.33 56.33 -45.61
N LEU A 34 9.21 55.94 -46.87
CA LEU A 34 8.64 54.65 -47.26
C LEU A 34 9.51 53.47 -46.81
N ILE A 35 10.83 53.55 -46.95
CA ILE A 35 11.75 52.51 -46.45
C ILE A 35 11.64 52.39 -44.94
N PHE A 36 11.69 53.51 -44.20
CA PHE A 36 11.54 53.49 -42.75
C PHE A 36 10.18 52.94 -42.32
N GLN A 37 9.12 53.26 -43.04
CA GLN A 37 7.79 52.72 -42.76
C GLN A 37 7.72 51.21 -43.01
N VAL A 38 8.30 50.71 -44.11
CA VAL A 38 8.36 49.27 -44.40
C VAL A 38 9.20 48.54 -43.34
N LEU A 39 10.38 49.06 -43.00
CA LEU A 39 11.23 48.49 -41.95
C LEU A 39 10.53 48.50 -40.58
N PHE A 40 9.81 49.57 -40.25
CA PHE A 40 9.04 49.67 -39.01
C PHE A 40 7.91 48.64 -38.97
N VAL A 41 7.19 48.41 -40.07
CA VAL A 41 6.16 47.37 -40.17
C VAL A 41 6.77 45.98 -39.96
N PHE A 42 7.91 45.67 -40.58
CA PHE A 42 8.59 44.39 -40.36
C PHE A 42 9.08 44.22 -38.92
N PHE A 43 9.62 45.27 -38.31
CA PHE A 43 10.05 45.27 -36.92
C PHE A 43 8.86 45.02 -35.97
N ALA A 44 7.76 45.75 -36.15
CA ALA A 44 6.53 45.58 -35.39
C ALA A 44 5.95 44.16 -35.54
N MET A 45 5.94 43.62 -36.77
CA MET A 45 5.51 42.25 -37.05
C MET A 45 6.40 41.23 -36.33
N SER A 46 7.73 41.37 -36.41
CA SER A 46 8.67 40.45 -35.76
C SER A 46 8.51 40.45 -34.24
N ILE A 47 8.28 41.61 -33.62
CA ILE A 47 8.04 41.71 -32.18
C ILE A 47 6.72 41.04 -31.80
N ASN A 48 5.63 41.31 -32.52
CA ASN A 48 4.33 40.69 -32.24
C ASN A 48 4.43 39.15 -32.35
N VAL A 49 5.11 38.62 -33.38
CA VAL A 49 5.33 37.17 -33.50
C VAL A 49 6.14 36.63 -32.32
N ALA A 50 7.22 37.31 -31.93
CA ALA A 50 8.04 36.90 -30.79
C ALA A 50 7.25 36.87 -29.48
N LEU A 51 6.42 37.89 -29.22
CA LEU A 51 5.57 37.97 -28.04
C LEU A 51 4.49 36.89 -28.03
N VAL A 52 3.81 36.62 -29.16
CA VAL A 52 2.84 35.52 -29.26
C VAL A 52 3.49 34.16 -28.97
N VAL A 53 4.68 33.91 -29.51
CA VAL A 53 5.42 32.65 -29.27
C VAL A 53 5.82 32.54 -27.80
N HIS A 54 6.33 33.62 -27.22
CA HIS A 54 6.68 33.67 -25.80
C HIS A 54 5.49 33.36 -24.90
N ASP A 55 4.36 34.03 -25.12
CA ASP A 55 3.14 33.86 -24.32
C ASP A 55 2.54 32.45 -24.49
N LYS A 56 2.68 31.86 -25.68
CA LYS A 56 2.28 30.47 -25.93
C LYS A 56 3.14 29.47 -25.16
N ILE A 57 4.47 29.66 -25.16
CA ILE A 57 5.40 28.80 -24.41
C ILE A 57 5.14 28.94 -22.91
N ASN A 58 4.96 30.16 -22.42
CA ASN A 58 4.68 30.42 -21.02
C ASN A 58 3.35 29.79 -20.56
N LEU A 59 2.29 29.94 -21.37
CA LEU A 59 1.01 29.30 -21.10
C LEU A 59 1.15 27.78 -21.04
N GLN A 60 1.86 27.17 -21.99
CA GLN A 60 2.08 25.73 -22.03
C GLN A 60 2.85 25.25 -20.79
N ASN A 61 3.96 25.89 -20.44
CA ASN A 61 4.74 25.55 -19.24
C ASN A 61 3.90 25.65 -17.96
N SER A 62 3.04 26.67 -17.85
CA SER A 62 2.19 26.87 -16.68
C SER A 62 1.11 25.79 -16.56
N VAL A 63 0.49 25.40 -17.69
CA VAL A 63 -0.47 24.31 -17.75
C VAL A 63 0.19 22.96 -17.42
N ASP A 64 1.39 22.71 -17.94
CA ASP A 64 2.14 21.49 -17.68
C ASP A 64 2.52 21.37 -16.20
N LEU A 65 2.97 22.45 -15.56
CA LEU A 65 3.26 22.48 -14.13
C LEU A 65 2.00 22.25 -13.28
N ALA A 66 0.85 22.81 -13.67
CA ALA A 66 -0.41 22.58 -12.98
C ALA A 66 -0.88 21.13 -13.10
N ALA A 67 -0.76 20.52 -14.29
CA ALA A 67 -1.04 19.10 -14.50
C ALA A 67 -0.10 18.21 -13.67
N TYR A 68 1.19 18.54 -13.64
CA TYR A 68 2.20 17.85 -12.84
C TYR A 68 1.86 17.91 -11.34
N TYR A 69 1.48 19.09 -10.82
CA TYR A 69 1.01 19.26 -9.44
C TYR A 69 -0.18 18.34 -9.13
N MET A 70 -1.21 18.35 -9.98
CA MET A 70 -2.39 17.49 -9.78
C MET A 70 -2.01 16.01 -9.75
N ALA A 71 -1.13 15.57 -10.66
CA ALA A 71 -0.68 14.19 -10.71
C ALA A 71 0.16 13.82 -9.49
N GLN A 72 0.93 14.75 -8.93
CA GLN A 72 1.65 14.54 -7.67
C GLN A 72 0.68 14.28 -6.52
N ARG A 73 -0.38 15.08 -6.39
CA ARG A 73 -1.39 14.86 -5.34
C ARG A 73 -2.14 13.55 -5.52
N GLN A 74 -2.42 13.16 -6.76
CA GLN A 74 -2.98 11.84 -7.06
C GLN A 74 -2.00 10.70 -6.69
N ALA A 75 -0.70 10.87 -6.98
CA ALA A 75 0.34 9.90 -6.63
C ALA A 75 0.49 9.72 -5.11
N GLU A 76 0.42 10.82 -4.33
CA GLU A 76 0.44 10.78 -2.86
C GLU A 76 -0.70 9.91 -2.29
N VAL A 77 -1.92 10.05 -2.81
CA VAL A 77 -3.06 9.21 -2.38
C VAL A 77 -2.85 7.75 -2.79
N LEU A 78 -2.33 7.50 -4.00
CA LEU A 78 -2.02 6.14 -4.44
C LEU A 78 -0.90 5.48 -3.60
N ASN A 79 0.06 6.26 -3.08
CA ASN A 79 1.08 5.79 -2.14
C ASN A 79 0.47 5.33 -0.82
N VAL A 80 -0.48 6.11 -0.30
CA VAL A 80 -1.22 5.71 0.90
C VAL A 80 -1.97 4.41 0.66
N MET A 81 -2.68 4.29 -0.47
CA MET A 81 -3.41 3.06 -0.80
C MET A 81 -2.48 1.86 -0.94
N ALA A 82 -1.31 2.03 -1.59
CA ALA A 82 -0.31 0.99 -1.74
C ALA A 82 0.25 0.52 -0.38
N HIS A 83 0.57 1.47 0.50
CA HIS A 83 1.08 1.15 1.84
C HIS A 83 0.00 0.49 2.72
N GLN A 84 -1.25 0.93 2.65
CA GLN A 84 -2.35 0.26 3.35
C GLN A 84 -2.59 -1.16 2.84
N ASN A 85 -2.43 -1.39 1.54
CA ASN A 85 -2.52 -2.72 0.95
C ASN A 85 -1.36 -3.64 1.40
N TYR A 86 -0.14 -3.10 1.49
CA TYR A 86 0.98 -3.78 2.10
C TYR A 86 0.71 -4.15 3.56
N ALA A 87 0.09 -3.25 4.34
CA ALA A 87 -0.23 -3.56 5.73
C ALA A 87 -1.29 -4.68 5.88
N ILE A 88 -2.21 -4.86 4.90
CA ILE A 88 -3.07 -6.05 4.85
C ILE A 88 -2.23 -7.33 4.63
N ARG A 89 -1.23 -7.27 3.74
CA ARG A 89 -0.26 -8.36 3.55
C ARG A 89 0.54 -8.64 4.83
N GLN A 90 0.97 -7.63 5.58
CA GLN A 90 1.61 -7.83 6.88
C GLN A 90 0.69 -8.56 7.88
N SER A 91 -0.59 -8.20 7.92
CA SER A 91 -1.58 -8.90 8.76
C SER A 91 -1.78 -10.36 8.33
N TRP A 92 -1.68 -10.66 7.03
CA TRP A 92 -1.66 -12.05 6.52
C TRP A 92 -0.39 -12.81 6.92
N LYS A 93 0.78 -12.16 6.87
CA LYS A 93 2.06 -12.72 7.37
C LYS A 93 1.97 -13.04 8.85
N LEU A 94 1.39 -12.14 9.64
CA LEU A 94 1.17 -12.32 11.08
C LEU A 94 0.25 -13.51 11.37
N LEU A 95 -0.88 -13.63 10.66
CA LEU A 95 -1.79 -14.77 10.81
C LEU A 95 -1.08 -16.09 10.49
N SER A 96 -0.34 -16.12 9.36
CA SER A 96 0.42 -17.29 8.93
C SER A 96 1.48 -17.69 9.96
N PHE A 97 2.19 -16.71 10.53
CA PHE A 97 3.18 -16.92 11.58
C PHE A 97 2.55 -17.46 12.88
N ARG A 98 1.44 -16.87 13.32
CA ARG A 98 0.71 -17.31 14.51
C ARG A 98 0.26 -18.77 14.40
N ILE A 99 -0.24 -19.18 13.24
CA ILE A 99 -0.71 -20.55 13.03
C ILE A 99 0.46 -21.52 12.86
N ARG A 100 1.37 -21.22 11.94
CA ARG A 100 2.41 -22.17 11.50
C ARG A 100 3.62 -22.23 12.41
N VAL A 101 3.94 -21.15 13.13
CA VAL A 101 5.10 -21.07 14.00
C VAL A 101 4.67 -21.11 15.46
N LEU A 102 3.89 -20.14 15.93
CA LEU A 102 3.57 -20.06 17.37
C LEU A 102 2.59 -21.14 17.83
N GLY A 103 1.56 -21.40 17.02
CA GLY A 103 0.49 -22.34 17.31
C GLY A 103 0.91 -23.79 17.18
N SER A 104 1.75 -24.14 16.20
CA SER A 104 2.15 -25.53 15.95
C SER A 104 3.35 -26.00 16.78
N MET A 105 4.06 -25.09 17.45
CA MET A 105 5.31 -25.41 18.17
C MET A 105 5.12 -26.37 19.34
N GLY A 106 3.88 -26.51 19.84
CA GLY A 106 3.52 -27.48 20.87
C GLY A 106 3.69 -28.95 20.45
N LEU A 107 3.76 -29.23 19.14
CA LEU A 107 3.79 -30.59 18.60
C LEU A 107 5.17 -31.26 18.81
N GLU A 108 5.18 -32.51 19.29
CA GLU A 108 6.41 -33.31 19.45
C GLU A 108 6.63 -34.36 18.36
N SER A 109 5.57 -34.77 17.65
CA SER A 109 5.67 -35.79 16.60
C SER A 109 4.91 -35.39 15.33
N PRO A 110 5.62 -35.02 14.24
CA PRO A 110 7.07 -34.77 14.20
C PRO A 110 7.42 -33.49 14.96
N ALA A 111 8.62 -33.45 15.53
CA ALA A 111 9.06 -32.31 16.33
C ALA A 111 9.12 -31.05 15.46
N HIS A 112 8.48 -29.98 15.93
CA HIS A 112 8.49 -28.70 15.23
C HIS A 112 9.93 -28.17 15.08
N PRO A 113 10.35 -27.64 13.90
CA PRO A 113 11.72 -27.20 13.66
C PRO A 113 12.26 -26.15 14.65
N ALA A 114 11.39 -25.31 15.20
CA ALA A 114 11.72 -24.38 16.29
C ALA A 114 12.25 -25.04 17.58
N ARG A 115 12.04 -26.35 17.75
CA ARG A 115 12.52 -27.13 18.92
C ARG A 115 13.90 -27.75 18.71
N SER A 116 14.47 -27.68 17.51
CA SER A 116 15.82 -28.18 17.24
C SER A 116 16.82 -27.57 18.22
N ARG A 117 17.73 -28.39 18.77
CA ARG A 117 18.69 -27.93 19.78
C ARG A 117 19.59 -26.83 19.21
N ALA A 118 19.83 -25.80 20.02
CA ALA A 118 20.90 -24.84 19.78
C ALA A 118 22.22 -25.62 19.51
N GLY A 119 22.81 -25.41 18.33
CA GLY A 119 24.02 -26.12 17.88
C GLY A 119 23.82 -27.18 16.79
N SER A 120 22.60 -27.42 16.30
CA SER A 120 22.31 -28.39 15.22
C SER A 120 22.72 -27.94 13.80
N GLY A 121 23.42 -26.80 13.67
CA GLY A 121 23.72 -26.17 12.39
C GLY A 121 22.47 -25.51 11.76
N PRO A 122 22.65 -24.65 10.74
CA PRO A 122 21.52 -24.03 10.05
C PRO A 122 20.69 -25.10 9.33
N LEU A 123 19.37 -25.13 9.57
CA LEU A 123 18.47 -26.01 8.82
C LEU A 123 18.42 -25.61 7.34
N ALA A 124 18.28 -26.60 6.48
CA ALA A 124 18.10 -26.38 5.05
C ALA A 124 16.72 -25.74 4.75
N ASP A 125 16.65 -24.94 3.68
CA ASP A 125 15.39 -24.37 3.19
C ASP A 125 14.60 -25.43 2.40
N THR A 126 14.15 -26.47 3.10
CA THR A 126 13.41 -27.61 2.53
C THR A 126 12.05 -27.76 3.21
N GLU A 127 11.07 -28.30 2.49
CA GLU A 127 9.73 -28.55 3.03
C GLU A 127 9.78 -29.41 4.30
N PHE A 128 9.14 -28.94 5.37
CA PHE A 128 8.92 -29.73 6.57
C PHE A 128 7.69 -30.61 6.37
N ALA A 129 7.84 -31.93 6.49
CA ALA A 129 6.79 -32.90 6.12
C ALA A 129 5.43 -32.67 6.81
N ALA A 130 5.39 -32.20 8.06
CA ALA A 130 4.14 -31.90 8.76
C ALA A 130 3.61 -30.47 8.56
N SER A 131 4.31 -29.63 7.79
CA SER A 131 3.88 -28.25 7.55
C SER A 131 2.56 -28.15 6.77
N ASN A 132 2.17 -29.18 6.02
CA ASN A 132 0.91 -29.21 5.29
C ASN A 132 -0.32 -29.37 6.20
N ASN A 133 -0.12 -29.82 7.45
CA ASN A 133 -1.17 -30.03 8.44
C ASN A 133 -0.87 -29.27 9.73
N ALA A 134 -0.51 -27.98 9.65
CA ALA A 134 -0.26 -27.20 10.86
C ALA A 134 -1.53 -27.15 11.74
N VAL A 135 -1.40 -27.62 12.98
CA VAL A 135 -2.47 -27.63 13.98
C VAL A 135 -2.05 -26.76 15.15
N VAL A 136 -2.94 -25.87 15.58
CA VAL A 136 -2.74 -25.05 16.76
C VAL A 136 -2.84 -25.92 18.01
N CYS A 137 -1.74 -26.01 18.74
CA CYS A 137 -1.63 -26.57 20.08
C CYS A 137 -0.78 -25.65 20.97
N VAL A 138 -1.48 -24.76 21.66
CA VAL A 138 -0.93 -23.83 22.65
C VAL A 138 -1.12 -24.43 24.04
N THR A 139 -0.41 -23.93 25.07
CA THR A 139 -0.32 -24.49 26.44
C THR A 139 0.71 -25.61 26.68
N TYR A 140 1.72 -25.72 25.82
CA TYR A 140 2.87 -26.60 26.04
C TYR A 140 4.16 -25.88 26.51
N ARG A 141 4.76 -26.36 27.62
CA ARG A 141 6.10 -25.95 28.08
C ARG A 141 7.20 -26.58 27.21
N PRO A 142 8.35 -25.91 26.96
CA PRO A 142 8.84 -24.71 27.63
C PRO A 142 8.39 -23.38 27.01
N VAL A 143 7.69 -23.40 25.86
CA VAL A 143 7.41 -22.18 25.11
C VAL A 143 6.21 -21.41 25.67
N TRP A 144 5.09 -22.10 25.82
CA TRP A 144 3.86 -21.52 26.34
C TRP A 144 3.80 -21.68 27.85
N ARG A 145 3.39 -20.61 28.52
CA ARG A 145 3.07 -20.64 29.93
C ARG A 145 1.85 -21.52 30.10
N SER A 146 2.07 -22.65 30.75
CA SER A 146 1.03 -23.58 31.11
C SER A 146 1.18 -23.96 32.57
N ASP A 147 0.03 -23.91 33.25
CA ASP A 147 -0.21 -24.53 34.55
C ASP A 147 -0.85 -25.93 34.36
N GLU A 148 -1.09 -26.34 33.10
CA GLU A 148 -1.79 -27.57 32.69
C GLU A 148 -0.82 -28.60 32.07
N ASP A 149 -1.25 -29.86 32.03
CA ASP A 149 -0.47 -30.99 31.51
C ASP A 149 -0.18 -30.89 30.00
N ASN A 150 0.94 -31.48 29.54
CA ASN A 150 1.31 -31.52 28.12
C ASN A 150 0.42 -32.48 27.31
N LEU A 151 -0.76 -32.02 26.91
CA LEU A 151 -1.65 -32.75 26.00
C LEU A 151 -1.34 -32.52 24.51
N CYS A 152 -0.38 -31.64 24.21
CA CYS A 152 0.09 -31.32 22.86
C CYS A 152 1.15 -32.26 22.30
N LYS A 153 1.67 -33.20 23.11
CA LYS A 153 2.81 -34.04 22.75
C LYS A 153 2.59 -34.84 21.47
N GLN A 154 1.44 -35.47 21.35
CA GLN A 154 1.07 -36.35 20.24
C GLN A 154 -0.41 -36.14 19.91
N THR A 155 -0.78 -36.32 18.64
CA THR A 155 -2.19 -36.26 18.23
C THR A 155 -3.03 -37.38 18.86
N ASN A 156 -2.42 -38.46 19.37
CA ASN A 156 -3.09 -39.57 20.04
C ASN A 156 -2.46 -39.83 21.42
N VAL A 157 -2.66 -38.93 22.39
CA VAL A 157 -2.25 -39.21 23.77
C VAL A 157 -3.08 -40.39 24.29
N VAL A 158 -2.46 -41.32 25.01
CA VAL A 158 -3.16 -42.38 25.74
C VAL A 158 -2.69 -42.26 27.18
N THR A 159 -3.63 -42.09 28.11
CA THR A 159 -3.34 -42.17 29.54
C THR A 159 -2.74 -43.53 29.86
N PRO A 160 -1.55 -43.59 30.47
CA PRO A 160 -1.05 -44.85 30.99
C PRO A 160 -2.07 -45.37 32.01
N SER A 161 -2.47 -46.64 31.89
CA SER A 161 -3.19 -47.29 32.99
C SER A 161 -2.30 -47.22 34.23
N LEU A 162 -2.81 -46.62 35.30
CA LEU A 162 -2.10 -46.63 36.58
C LEU A 162 -1.87 -48.10 36.96
N PRO A 163 -0.64 -48.52 37.28
CA PRO A 163 -0.39 -49.90 37.69
C PRO A 163 -1.26 -50.22 38.90
N ASP A 164 -1.99 -51.33 38.84
CA ASP A 164 -2.77 -51.80 39.98
C ASP A 164 -1.80 -52.22 41.10
N LEU A 165 -1.66 -51.36 42.10
CA LEU A 165 -0.79 -51.58 43.27
C LEU A 165 -1.38 -52.60 44.27
N SER A 166 -2.30 -53.47 43.82
CA SER A 166 -2.97 -54.47 44.66
C SER A 166 -2.03 -55.56 45.21
N ASN A 167 -0.84 -55.76 44.62
CA ASN A 167 0.04 -56.90 44.93
C ASN A 167 1.41 -56.55 45.54
N LEU A 168 1.68 -55.31 45.94
CA LEU A 168 2.86 -55.00 46.75
C LEU A 168 2.58 -55.44 48.20
N GLY A 169 3.26 -56.50 48.63
CA GLY A 169 3.04 -57.22 49.89
C GLY A 169 2.83 -56.33 51.13
N ALA A 170 2.13 -56.91 52.10
CA ALA A 170 1.53 -56.33 53.31
C ALA A 170 2.41 -55.46 54.25
N THR A 171 3.61 -55.04 53.85
CA THR A 171 4.55 -54.26 54.65
C THR A 171 4.50 -52.74 54.43
N PHE A 172 3.71 -52.22 53.49
CA PHE A 172 3.66 -50.78 53.15
C PHE A 172 2.23 -50.18 53.07
N PHE A 173 1.32 -50.56 53.96
CA PHE A 173 -0.09 -50.10 53.95
C PHE A 173 -0.26 -48.56 53.87
N GLY A 174 0.55 -47.78 54.58
CA GLY A 174 0.48 -46.31 54.55
C GLY A 174 0.90 -45.70 53.21
N VAL A 175 1.92 -46.26 52.57
CA VAL A 175 2.43 -45.77 51.27
C VAL A 175 1.48 -46.16 50.14
N ASN A 176 0.85 -47.34 50.22
CA ASN A 176 -0.12 -47.80 49.21
C ASN A 176 -1.39 -46.93 49.17
N VAL A 177 -1.88 -46.44 50.32
CA VAL A 177 -3.04 -45.53 50.36
C VAL A 177 -2.68 -44.16 49.78
N VAL A 178 -1.51 -43.63 50.12
CA VAL A 178 -1.04 -42.33 49.61
C VAL A 178 -0.79 -42.41 48.09
N LEU A 179 -0.13 -43.45 47.60
CA LEU A 179 0.10 -43.62 46.16
C LEU A 179 -1.20 -43.79 45.35
N ARG A 180 -2.21 -44.46 45.91
CA ARG A 180 -3.55 -44.55 45.28
C ARG A 180 -4.26 -43.20 45.25
N GLN A 181 -4.20 -42.43 46.33
CA GLN A 181 -4.79 -41.08 46.37
C GLN A 181 -4.09 -40.13 45.40
N VAL A 182 -2.76 -40.14 45.37
CA VAL A 182 -1.97 -39.33 44.43
C VAL A 182 -2.24 -39.77 42.98
N GLY A 183 -2.30 -41.07 42.70
CA GLY A 183 -2.67 -41.59 41.38
C GLY A 183 -4.07 -41.16 40.94
N ALA A 184 -5.06 -41.26 41.83
CA ALA A 184 -6.42 -40.81 41.55
C ALA A 184 -6.51 -39.28 41.34
N GLN A 185 -5.76 -38.50 42.12
CA GLN A 185 -5.68 -37.04 41.96
C GLN A 185 -5.03 -36.66 40.63
N LEU A 186 -3.94 -37.32 40.24
CA LEU A 186 -3.27 -37.10 38.96
C LEU A 186 -4.17 -37.48 37.77
N ALA A 187 -4.88 -38.62 37.85
CA ALA A 187 -5.82 -39.02 36.83
C ALA A 187 -7.01 -38.05 36.72
N ALA A 188 -7.54 -37.56 37.84
CA ALA A 188 -8.61 -36.57 37.86
C ALA A 188 -8.15 -35.22 37.27
N SER A 189 -6.95 -34.75 37.64
CA SER A 189 -6.35 -33.53 37.10
C SER A 189 -6.12 -33.65 35.60
N PHE A 190 -5.58 -34.78 35.14
CA PHE A 190 -5.33 -35.03 33.72
C PHE A 190 -6.64 -35.07 32.92
N THR A 191 -7.67 -35.75 33.42
CA THR A 191 -9.00 -35.77 32.77
C THR A 191 -9.65 -34.39 32.74
N ALA A 192 -9.49 -33.59 33.80
CA ALA A 192 -9.97 -32.22 33.84
C ALA A 192 -9.26 -31.37 32.76
N ASN A 193 -7.93 -31.41 32.70
CA ASN A 193 -7.12 -30.73 31.69
C ASN A 193 -7.48 -31.19 30.27
N CYS A 194 -7.71 -32.49 30.07
CA CYS A 194 -8.17 -33.04 28.80
C CYS A 194 -9.48 -32.40 28.34
N ASN A 195 -10.38 -32.11 29.28
CA ASN A 195 -11.70 -31.53 29.03
C ASN A 195 -11.71 -30.02 28.77
N THR A 196 -10.62 -29.32 29.11
CA THR A 196 -10.52 -27.86 29.00
C THR A 196 -9.55 -27.40 27.92
N HIS A 197 -8.52 -28.18 27.61
CA HIS A 197 -7.43 -27.77 26.70
C HIS A 197 -7.89 -27.41 25.27
N GLY A 198 -8.97 -28.02 24.77
CA GLY A 198 -9.57 -27.65 23.49
C GLY A 198 -10.05 -26.20 23.45
N ALA A 199 -10.51 -25.65 24.58
CA ALA A 199 -10.94 -24.26 24.71
C ALA A 199 -9.78 -23.29 24.46
N HIS A 200 -8.63 -23.51 25.09
CA HIS A 200 -7.45 -22.66 24.95
C HIS A 200 -6.93 -22.61 23.51
N ASN A 201 -6.85 -23.79 22.87
CA ASN A 201 -6.45 -23.92 21.47
C ASN A 201 -7.40 -23.22 20.52
N TRP A 202 -8.71 -23.44 20.70
CA TRP A 202 -9.73 -22.78 19.90
C TRP A 202 -9.70 -21.27 20.10
N THR A 203 -9.64 -20.78 21.34
CA THR A 203 -9.67 -19.34 21.63
C THR A 203 -8.46 -18.62 21.04
N TYR A 204 -7.24 -19.17 21.13
CA TYR A 204 -6.07 -18.56 20.50
C TYR A 204 -6.23 -18.44 18.98
N LEU A 205 -6.69 -19.52 18.33
CA LEU A 205 -6.87 -19.52 16.88
C LEU A 205 -8.00 -18.57 16.45
N ALA A 206 -9.14 -18.62 17.13
CA ALA A 206 -10.30 -17.77 16.86
C ALA A 206 -9.95 -16.28 17.01
N ARG A 207 -9.22 -15.90 18.07
CA ARG A 207 -8.72 -14.53 18.27
C ARG A 207 -7.74 -14.10 17.18
N SER A 208 -6.86 -14.99 16.74
CA SER A 208 -5.91 -14.70 15.65
C SER A 208 -6.62 -14.42 14.32
N LEU A 209 -7.65 -15.22 14.00
CA LEU A 209 -8.49 -15.03 12.82
C LEU A 209 -9.32 -13.76 12.91
N ALA A 210 -9.95 -13.50 14.06
CA ALA A 210 -10.74 -12.28 14.30
C ALA A 210 -9.89 -11.01 14.19
N ALA A 211 -8.68 -11.00 14.76
CA ALA A 211 -7.76 -9.86 14.64
C ALA A 211 -7.37 -9.58 13.19
N PHE A 212 -7.00 -10.62 12.44
CA PHE A 212 -6.72 -10.48 11.01
C PHE A 212 -7.93 -9.88 10.28
N ARG A 213 -9.13 -10.40 10.57
CA ARG A 213 -10.39 -9.99 9.96
C ARG A 213 -10.75 -8.52 10.22
N LEU A 214 -10.55 -8.05 11.45
CA LEU A 214 -10.81 -6.67 11.85
C LEU A 214 -9.79 -5.71 11.23
N ASP A 215 -8.51 -6.08 11.21
CA ASP A 215 -7.46 -5.21 10.67
C ASP A 215 -7.63 -5.00 9.16
N GLN A 216 -7.86 -6.08 8.40
CA GLN A 216 -8.13 -5.96 6.97
C GLN A 216 -9.39 -5.15 6.67
N LEU A 217 -10.43 -5.21 7.53
CA LEU A 217 -11.70 -4.52 7.30
C LEU A 217 -11.46 -3.02 7.33
N ASN A 218 -10.80 -2.54 8.40
CA ASN A 218 -10.43 -1.13 8.56
C ASN A 218 -9.58 -0.65 7.38
N ARG A 219 -8.56 -1.43 6.98
CA ARG A 219 -7.66 -1.04 5.88
C ARG A 219 -8.36 -1.06 4.51
N LYS A 220 -9.23 -2.03 4.24
CA LYS A 220 -10.06 -2.06 3.02
C LYS A 220 -11.00 -0.85 2.97
N GLN A 221 -11.65 -0.50 4.07
CA GLN A 221 -12.50 0.69 4.14
C GLN A 221 -11.72 1.98 3.85
N VAL A 222 -10.49 2.12 4.37
CA VAL A 222 -9.61 3.24 4.03
C VAL A 222 -9.27 3.26 2.54
N ILE A 223 -8.82 2.12 1.97
CA ILE A 223 -8.47 2.03 0.55
C ILE A 223 -9.66 2.38 -0.35
N ILE A 224 -10.85 1.84 -0.05
CA ILE A 224 -12.07 2.08 -0.82
C ILE A 224 -12.55 3.53 -0.67
N GLY A 225 -12.47 4.09 0.54
CA GLY A 225 -12.79 5.49 0.79
C GLY A 225 -11.90 6.43 -0.05
N LEU A 226 -10.58 6.20 -0.03
CA LEU A 226 -9.62 6.92 -0.85
C LEU A 226 -9.87 6.75 -2.35
N ALA A 227 -10.18 5.52 -2.80
CA ALA A 227 -10.47 5.24 -4.19
C ALA A 227 -11.74 5.98 -4.67
N ASN A 228 -12.79 6.02 -3.84
CA ASN A 228 -14.00 6.79 -4.11
C ASN A 228 -13.74 8.31 -4.08
N GLY A 229 -12.91 8.80 -3.15
CA GLY A 229 -12.50 10.19 -3.08
C GLY A 229 -11.74 10.65 -4.34
N LEU A 230 -10.81 9.82 -4.83
CA LEU A 230 -10.14 10.00 -6.12
C LEU A 230 -11.10 9.92 -7.30
N GLY A 231 -12.27 9.31 -7.14
CA GLY A 231 -13.33 9.23 -8.16
C GLY A 231 -14.07 10.54 -8.40
N THR A 232 -13.80 11.59 -7.63
CA THR A 232 -14.44 12.91 -7.81
C THR A 232 -13.67 13.78 -8.81
N ASN A 233 -14.37 14.65 -9.56
CA ASN A 233 -13.72 15.50 -10.58
C ASN A 233 -12.60 16.38 -9.99
N ASN A 234 -12.87 16.98 -8.83
CA ASN A 234 -11.94 17.82 -8.08
C ASN A 234 -11.66 17.14 -6.73
N PHE A 235 -10.85 16.09 -6.75
CA PHE A 235 -10.53 15.29 -5.58
C PHE A 235 -9.80 16.11 -4.51
N HIS A 236 -9.88 15.62 -3.27
CA HIS A 236 -9.17 16.23 -2.15
C HIS A 236 -7.75 15.71 -2.07
N GLU A 237 -6.82 16.62 -1.83
CA GLU A 237 -5.45 16.32 -1.43
C GLU A 237 -5.44 15.70 -0.03
N LEU A 238 -4.35 15.02 0.36
CA LEU A 238 -4.21 14.48 1.72
C LEU A 238 -4.32 15.57 2.81
N ASP A 239 -3.98 16.81 2.45
CA ASP A 239 -4.09 17.99 3.32
C ASP A 239 -5.54 18.51 3.44
N GLY A 240 -6.51 17.89 2.77
CA GLY A 240 -7.94 18.20 2.83
C GLY A 240 -8.42 19.26 1.85
N SER A 241 -7.52 20.00 1.19
CA SER A 241 -7.88 20.97 0.16
C SER A 241 -8.26 20.32 -1.16
N ARG A 242 -9.09 21.00 -1.95
CA ARG A 242 -9.41 20.59 -3.33
C ARG A 242 -8.19 20.75 -4.24
N VAL A 243 -7.87 19.72 -5.01
CA VAL A 243 -6.68 19.71 -5.89
C VAL A 243 -6.71 20.83 -6.94
N GLY A 244 -7.90 21.19 -7.43
CA GLY A 244 -8.09 22.27 -8.41
C GLY A 244 -7.66 23.64 -7.88
N LEU A 245 -7.74 23.87 -6.57
CA LEU A 245 -7.26 25.13 -5.96
C LEU A 245 -5.73 25.20 -5.98
N GLY A 246 -5.06 24.08 -5.67
CA GLY A 246 -3.60 23.98 -5.77
C GLY A 246 -3.11 24.05 -7.21
N ALA A 247 -3.82 23.41 -8.14
CA ALA A 247 -3.55 23.48 -9.57
C ALA A 247 -3.71 24.90 -10.11
N GLY A 248 -4.79 25.59 -9.75
CA GLY A 248 -5.03 26.98 -10.13
C GLY A 248 -3.95 27.94 -9.60
N LYS A 249 -3.54 27.77 -8.33
CA LYS A 249 -2.41 28.53 -7.74
C LYS A 249 -1.09 28.26 -8.46
N THR A 250 -0.82 27.00 -8.80
CA THR A 250 0.40 26.61 -9.51
C THR A 250 0.40 27.21 -10.92
N PHE A 251 -0.75 27.18 -11.59
CA PHE A 251 -0.94 27.79 -12.90
C PHE A 251 -0.67 29.30 -12.86
N THR A 252 -1.38 30.07 -12.03
CA THR A 252 -1.28 31.53 -12.04
C THR A 252 0.09 32.05 -11.63
N LYS A 253 0.76 31.41 -10.67
CA LYS A 253 2.09 31.81 -10.22
C LYS A 253 3.19 31.64 -11.26
N ASN A 254 2.95 30.83 -12.30
CA ASN A 254 3.91 30.60 -13.37
C ASN A 254 3.56 31.35 -14.67
N LEU A 255 2.43 32.06 -14.71
CA LEU A 255 2.05 32.90 -15.83
C LEU A 255 2.83 34.22 -15.84
N THR A 256 3.08 34.70 -17.06
CA THR A 256 3.65 36.02 -17.29
C THR A 256 2.56 37.10 -17.30
N TYR A 257 3.00 38.36 -17.23
CA TYR A 257 2.14 39.54 -17.37
C TYR A 257 1.30 39.51 -18.66
N GLY A 258 1.84 39.01 -19.77
CA GLY A 258 1.10 38.91 -21.04
C GLY A 258 -0.15 38.03 -20.93
N ASN A 259 -0.05 36.92 -20.20
CA ASN A 259 -1.12 35.94 -20.05
C ASN A 259 -2.06 36.18 -18.85
N CYS A 260 -1.61 36.83 -17.78
CA CYS A 260 -2.42 37.09 -16.57
C CYS A 260 -2.90 38.54 -16.44
N GLY A 261 -2.28 39.50 -17.14
CA GLY A 261 -2.51 40.92 -16.97
C GLY A 261 -1.69 41.51 -15.81
N SER A 262 -2.15 42.64 -15.27
CA SER A 262 -1.37 43.44 -14.30
C SER A 262 -1.35 42.93 -12.86
N ASN A 263 -2.05 41.83 -12.57
CA ASN A 263 -2.21 41.33 -11.21
C ASN A 263 -1.08 40.36 -10.80
N SER A 264 0.03 40.92 -10.31
CA SER A 264 1.16 40.15 -9.75
C SER A 264 0.84 39.37 -8.46
N THR A 265 -0.35 39.53 -7.89
CA THR A 265 -0.81 38.84 -6.66
C THR A 265 -1.86 37.75 -6.91
N ALA A 266 -2.08 37.37 -8.18
CA ALA A 266 -3.11 36.40 -8.55
C ALA A 266 -2.95 35.05 -7.83
N SER A 267 -3.94 34.72 -7.00
CA SER A 267 -3.99 33.52 -6.18
C SER A 267 -4.88 32.43 -6.77
N GLN A 268 -5.74 32.79 -7.73
CA GLN A 268 -6.60 31.90 -8.49
C GLN A 268 -6.73 32.38 -9.94
N PRO A 269 -7.11 31.50 -10.90
CA PRO A 269 -7.26 31.88 -12.30
C PRO A 269 -8.23 33.06 -12.53
N SER A 270 -9.26 33.20 -11.71
CA SER A 270 -10.20 34.32 -11.75
C SER A 270 -9.59 35.68 -11.42
N ASP A 271 -8.41 35.71 -10.79
CA ASP A 271 -7.74 36.95 -10.40
C ASP A 271 -6.96 37.58 -11.57
N CYS A 272 -6.81 36.85 -12.67
CA CYS A 272 -6.16 37.30 -13.90
C CYS A 272 -7.21 37.77 -14.92
N GLU A 273 -7.07 39.00 -15.41
CA GLU A 273 -8.00 39.61 -16.38
C GLU A 273 -7.98 38.89 -17.74
N ASN A 274 -6.83 38.36 -18.13
CA ASN A 274 -6.60 37.79 -19.45
C ASN A 274 -6.90 36.28 -19.54
N ILE A 275 -7.34 35.62 -18.45
CA ILE A 275 -7.73 34.20 -18.47
C ILE A 275 -9.19 34.09 -18.89
N VAL A 276 -9.44 33.37 -19.99
CA VAL A 276 -10.79 33.08 -20.50
C VAL A 276 -11.38 31.84 -19.85
N SER A 277 -10.57 30.77 -19.73
CA SER A 277 -11.01 29.53 -19.07
C SER A 277 -9.86 28.78 -18.43
N PHE A 278 -10.18 28.06 -17.35
CA PHE A 278 -9.31 27.10 -16.69
C PHE A 278 -10.13 25.87 -16.31
N GLU A 279 -9.78 24.73 -16.90
CA GLU A 279 -10.48 23.46 -16.76
C GLU A 279 -9.49 22.39 -16.27
N ILE A 280 -9.98 21.50 -15.41
CA ILE A 280 -9.25 20.34 -14.93
C ILE A 280 -9.97 19.07 -15.35
N LEU A 281 -9.18 18.01 -15.56
CA LEU A 281 -9.65 16.68 -15.89
C LEU A 281 -9.02 15.68 -14.92
N ASN A 282 -9.84 14.81 -14.35
CA ASN A 282 -9.42 13.64 -13.59
C ASN A 282 -9.93 12.39 -14.30
N SER A 283 -9.02 11.49 -14.67
CA SER A 283 -9.38 10.27 -15.41
C SER A 283 -10.22 9.27 -14.63
N LEU A 284 -10.22 9.39 -13.30
CA LEU A 284 -11.03 8.56 -12.40
C LEU A 284 -12.36 9.22 -12.06
N ARG A 285 -12.66 10.40 -12.60
CA ARG A 285 -13.93 11.07 -12.40
C ARG A 285 -15.09 10.12 -12.75
N ASP A 286 -16.05 10.00 -11.84
CA ASP A 286 -17.26 9.19 -11.98
C ASP A 286 -16.96 7.68 -12.17
N VAL A 287 -15.73 7.25 -11.88
CA VAL A 287 -15.31 5.85 -11.85
C VAL A 287 -15.41 5.34 -10.42
N GLY A 288 -16.36 4.45 -10.15
CA GLY A 288 -16.46 3.78 -8.84
C GLY A 288 -15.22 2.94 -8.52
N ALA A 289 -14.85 2.86 -7.24
CA ALA A 289 -13.67 2.10 -6.78
C ALA A 289 -13.64 0.67 -7.33
N GLN A 290 -14.80 0.01 -7.44
CA GLN A 290 -14.93 -1.37 -7.94
C GLN A 290 -14.46 -1.59 -9.38
N ALA A 291 -14.38 -0.54 -10.20
CA ALA A 291 -13.92 -0.66 -11.57
C ALA A 291 -12.39 -0.80 -11.69
N TRP A 292 -11.65 -0.32 -10.69
CA TRP A 292 -10.19 -0.20 -10.79
C TRP A 292 -9.39 -0.67 -9.57
N VAL A 293 -10.04 -0.87 -8.43
CA VAL A 293 -9.48 -1.53 -7.24
C VAL A 293 -10.38 -2.70 -6.90
N ARG A 294 -9.84 -3.91 -6.79
CA ARG A 294 -10.64 -5.12 -6.49
C ARG A 294 -10.06 -5.84 -5.28
N PRO A 295 -10.83 -6.07 -4.20
CA PRO A 295 -10.37 -6.92 -3.11
C PRO A 295 -10.11 -8.35 -3.58
N ILE A 296 -9.05 -8.95 -3.03
CA ILE A 296 -8.67 -10.33 -3.26
C ILE A 296 -9.23 -11.13 -2.09
N ASP A 297 -10.50 -11.47 -2.15
CA ASP A 297 -11.16 -12.25 -1.10
C ASP A 297 -10.69 -13.71 -1.14
N VAL A 298 -10.38 -14.26 0.04
CA VAL A 298 -9.87 -15.61 0.27
C VAL A 298 -10.65 -16.26 1.41
N PHE A 299 -10.42 -17.55 1.65
CA PHE A 299 -11.03 -18.27 2.77
C PHE A 299 -9.99 -19.09 3.54
N PRO A 300 -9.30 -18.49 4.53
CA PRO A 300 -8.32 -19.22 5.31
C PRO A 300 -8.99 -20.33 6.12
N GLN A 301 -8.37 -21.51 6.13
CA GLN A 301 -8.72 -22.62 6.98
C GLN A 301 -7.57 -22.89 7.94
N ALA A 302 -7.88 -23.11 9.21
CA ALA A 302 -6.90 -23.47 10.20
C ALA A 302 -7.49 -24.50 11.14
N SER A 303 -6.64 -25.35 11.72
CA SER A 303 -7.09 -26.38 12.63
C SER A 303 -6.47 -26.20 14.01
N TYR A 304 -7.18 -26.68 15.02
CA TYR A 304 -6.71 -26.71 16.39
C TYR A 304 -6.85 -28.13 16.95
N LEU A 305 -6.05 -28.45 17.97
CA LEU A 305 -6.13 -29.75 18.63
C LEU A 305 -7.25 -29.72 19.68
N ASP A 306 -8.25 -30.58 19.54
CA ASP A 306 -9.26 -30.81 20.58
C ASP A 306 -9.05 -32.21 21.16
N PRO A 307 -8.48 -32.32 22.38
CA PRO A 307 -8.48 -33.57 23.12
C PRO A 307 -9.91 -34.05 23.39
N THR A 308 -10.14 -35.32 23.65
CA THR A 308 -11.43 -35.94 23.97
C THR A 308 -11.17 -37.05 24.99
N ALA A 309 -11.75 -36.92 26.18
CA ALA A 309 -11.69 -37.94 27.21
C ALA A 309 -12.87 -38.91 27.06
N ASP A 310 -12.59 -40.20 26.83
CA ASP A 310 -13.45 -41.29 27.33
C ASP A 310 -13.06 -41.55 28.79
N THR A 311 -13.94 -42.20 29.56
CA THR A 311 -13.85 -42.56 30.99
C THR A 311 -12.48 -43.07 31.48
N THR A 312 -11.59 -43.49 30.59
CA THR A 312 -10.20 -43.90 30.89
C THR A 312 -9.13 -43.40 29.91
N GLN A 313 -9.46 -42.67 28.84
CA GLN A 313 -8.53 -42.33 27.73
C GLN A 313 -8.74 -40.91 27.17
N CYS A 314 -7.68 -40.09 27.15
CA CYS A 314 -7.68 -38.77 26.47
C CYS A 314 -7.08 -38.85 25.08
N SER A 315 -7.88 -39.15 24.06
CA SER A 315 -7.46 -39.06 22.65
C SER A 315 -7.44 -37.60 22.18
N ALA A 316 -6.74 -37.24 21.12
CA ALA A 316 -6.86 -35.88 20.56
C ALA A 316 -7.15 -35.91 19.06
N SER A 317 -7.87 -34.91 18.58
CA SER A 317 -8.25 -34.83 17.18
C SER A 317 -8.03 -33.42 16.65
N SER A 318 -7.56 -33.32 15.41
CA SER A 318 -7.47 -32.04 14.71
C SER A 318 -8.86 -31.63 14.28
N ARG A 319 -9.34 -30.48 14.77
CA ARG A 319 -10.62 -29.90 14.39
C ARG A 319 -10.39 -28.66 13.54
N PRO A 320 -10.93 -28.62 12.31
CA PRO A 320 -10.79 -27.45 11.47
C PRO A 320 -11.79 -26.37 11.92
N ILE A 321 -11.33 -25.12 11.93
CA ILE A 321 -12.20 -23.96 11.96
C ILE A 321 -12.51 -23.59 10.51
N ARG A 322 -13.72 -23.90 10.06
CA ARG A 322 -14.27 -23.59 8.72
C ARG A 322 -15.54 -22.77 8.88
N ALA A 323 -15.75 -21.78 8.04
CA ALA A 323 -17.01 -21.06 8.07
C ALA A 323 -18.15 -21.79 7.32
N PRO A 324 -19.42 -21.67 7.77
CA PRO A 324 -19.84 -20.96 8.98
C PRO A 324 -19.41 -21.70 10.27
N MET A 325 -18.68 -21.01 11.15
CA MET A 325 -17.82 -21.61 12.19
C MET A 325 -18.56 -22.18 13.42
N ALA A 326 -19.90 -22.18 13.44
CA ALA A 326 -20.70 -22.63 14.57
C ALA A 326 -20.44 -24.10 14.94
N GLU A 327 -20.13 -24.95 13.95
CA GLU A 327 -19.83 -26.38 14.16
C GLU A 327 -18.38 -26.66 14.60
N SER A 328 -17.51 -25.63 14.60
CA SER A 328 -16.07 -25.79 14.85
C SER A 328 -15.64 -25.59 16.31
N MET A 329 -16.55 -25.22 17.21
CA MET A 329 -16.25 -25.07 18.64
C MET A 329 -16.09 -26.43 19.35
N PRO A 330 -15.31 -26.49 20.44
CA PRO A 330 -15.30 -27.65 21.33
C PRO A 330 -16.73 -27.92 21.85
N GLN A 331 -17.21 -29.14 21.71
CA GLN A 331 -18.61 -29.48 22.07
C GLN A 331 -18.79 -29.85 23.54
N ARG A 332 -17.70 -29.88 24.32
CA ARG A 332 -17.71 -30.37 25.70
C ARG A 332 -18.15 -29.27 26.68
N PRO A 333 -19.01 -29.57 27.67
CA PRO A 333 -19.50 -28.56 28.62
C PRO A 333 -18.39 -27.79 29.36
N ALA A 334 -17.31 -28.47 29.77
CA ALA A 334 -16.19 -27.83 30.46
C ALA A 334 -15.36 -26.91 29.55
N ALA A 335 -15.17 -27.26 28.28
CA ALA A 335 -14.51 -26.39 27.31
C ALA A 335 -15.40 -25.19 26.96
N MET A 336 -16.70 -25.43 26.76
CA MET A 336 -17.67 -24.38 26.48
C MET A 336 -17.82 -23.39 27.63
N SER A 337 -17.80 -23.84 28.89
CA SER A 337 -17.88 -22.94 30.03
C SER A 337 -16.68 -22.00 30.11
N ILE A 338 -15.47 -22.47 29.77
CA ILE A 338 -14.27 -21.61 29.67
C ILE A 338 -14.43 -20.61 28.53
N ILE A 339 -14.87 -21.05 27.36
CA ILE A 339 -15.05 -20.18 26.20
C ILE A 339 -16.08 -19.08 26.49
N GLN A 340 -17.22 -19.45 27.08
CA GLN A 340 -18.31 -18.53 27.41
C GLN A 340 -17.97 -17.61 28.59
N ALA A 341 -17.03 -17.98 29.44
CA ALA A 341 -16.55 -17.13 30.53
C ALA A 341 -15.68 -15.96 30.04
N TYR A 342 -15.23 -15.97 28.77
CA TYR A 342 -14.49 -14.84 28.23
C TYR A 342 -15.41 -13.63 28.00
N PRO A 343 -15.02 -12.41 28.48
CA PRO A 343 -15.83 -11.21 28.29
C PRO A 343 -16.12 -10.85 26.83
N ASP A 344 -15.23 -11.25 25.93
CA ASP A 344 -15.28 -10.98 24.49
C ASP A 344 -16.00 -12.09 23.68
N PHE A 345 -16.60 -13.09 24.33
CA PHE A 345 -17.14 -14.28 23.66
C PHE A 345 -18.12 -13.96 22.53
N ASN A 346 -19.14 -13.12 22.78
CA ASN A 346 -20.16 -12.81 21.78
C ASN A 346 -19.55 -12.13 20.53
N ASN A 347 -18.68 -11.14 20.74
CA ASN A 347 -18.00 -10.43 19.67
C ASN A 347 -17.07 -11.36 18.89
N LEU A 348 -16.30 -12.19 19.61
CA LEU A 348 -15.43 -13.17 19.00
C LEU A 348 -16.27 -14.14 18.16
N TYR A 349 -17.33 -14.72 18.72
CA TYR A 349 -18.21 -15.66 18.04
C TYR A 349 -18.78 -15.08 16.75
N GLU A 350 -19.29 -13.85 16.78
CA GLU A 350 -19.78 -13.15 15.58
C GLU A 350 -18.66 -12.96 14.54
N LEU A 351 -17.48 -12.49 14.96
CA LEU A 351 -16.36 -12.20 14.07
C LEU A 351 -15.79 -13.45 13.39
N VAL A 352 -15.82 -14.61 14.03
CA VAL A 352 -15.42 -15.86 13.37
C VAL A 352 -16.56 -16.50 12.58
N THR A 353 -17.82 -16.37 12.98
CA THR A 353 -18.94 -17.07 12.31
C THR A 353 -19.54 -16.33 11.12
N ASN A 354 -19.51 -15.00 11.12
CA ASN A 354 -20.27 -14.18 10.17
C ASN A 354 -19.51 -13.94 8.86
N SER A 355 -19.09 -14.97 8.10
CA SER A 355 -18.46 -14.80 6.78
C SER A 355 -19.40 -15.24 5.67
N GLY A 356 -19.57 -14.41 4.64
CA GLY A 356 -20.48 -14.65 3.53
C GLY A 356 -19.78 -15.01 2.22
N PHE A 357 -20.59 -15.39 1.23
CA PHE A 357 -20.22 -15.42 -0.18
C PHE A 357 -20.97 -14.29 -0.89
N GLY A 358 -20.31 -13.49 -1.71
CA GLY A 358 -20.94 -12.33 -2.39
C GLY A 358 -19.92 -11.36 -2.97
N ASP A 359 -20.38 -10.18 -3.40
CA ASP A 359 -19.48 -9.16 -3.95
C ASP A 359 -18.49 -8.70 -2.85
N PRO A 360 -17.17 -8.74 -3.10
CA PRO A 360 -16.16 -8.22 -2.18
C PRO A 360 -16.39 -6.78 -1.71
N PHE A 361 -17.11 -5.95 -2.47
CA PHE A 361 -17.46 -4.59 -2.07
C PHE A 361 -18.65 -4.52 -1.10
N GLU A 362 -19.56 -5.49 -1.15
CA GLU A 362 -20.69 -5.60 -0.21
C GLU A 362 -20.26 -6.35 1.06
N GLN A 363 -19.29 -7.24 0.95
CA GLN A 363 -18.82 -8.10 2.03
C GLN A 363 -17.40 -7.72 2.47
N LEU A 364 -17.20 -6.46 2.83
CA LEU A 364 -15.89 -5.97 3.31
C LEU A 364 -15.34 -6.74 4.52
N GLN A 365 -16.21 -7.42 5.26
CA GLN A 365 -15.81 -8.28 6.36
C GLN A 365 -15.17 -9.60 5.90
N ASN A 366 -15.29 -10.02 4.65
CA ASN A 366 -14.66 -11.25 4.16
C ASN A 366 -13.14 -11.19 4.29
N TYR A 367 -12.52 -12.36 4.53
CA TYR A 367 -11.08 -12.52 4.51
C TYR A 367 -10.51 -12.14 3.15
N SER A 368 -9.40 -11.42 3.15
CA SER A 368 -8.80 -10.80 1.99
C SER A 368 -7.31 -10.60 2.23
N VAL A 369 -6.52 -10.88 1.21
CA VAL A 369 -5.06 -10.70 1.25
C VAL A 369 -4.61 -9.36 0.69
N GLY A 370 -5.57 -8.47 0.39
CA GLY A 370 -5.33 -7.14 -0.13
C GLY A 370 -6.28 -6.77 -1.26
N VAL A 371 -5.91 -5.76 -2.03
CA VAL A 371 -6.55 -5.34 -3.27
C VAL A 371 -5.59 -5.46 -4.45
N GLU A 372 -6.14 -5.64 -5.65
CA GLU A 372 -5.40 -5.52 -6.90
C GLU A 372 -5.93 -4.36 -7.73
N LYS A 373 -5.04 -3.73 -8.48
CA LYS A 373 -5.36 -2.59 -9.33
C LYS A 373 -5.57 -3.03 -10.78
N ASN A 374 -6.69 -2.67 -11.37
CA ASN A 374 -6.93 -2.88 -12.80
C ASN A 374 -5.90 -2.06 -13.62
N PRO A 375 -5.09 -2.70 -14.48
CA PRO A 375 -4.11 -1.98 -15.29
C PRO A 375 -4.76 -1.16 -16.41
N TRP A 376 -5.94 -1.56 -16.88
CA TRP A 376 -6.65 -0.93 -17.99
C TRP A 376 -7.37 0.36 -17.58
N MET A 377 -7.54 0.58 -16.27
CA MET A 377 -8.00 1.84 -15.69
C MET A 377 -6.80 2.66 -15.22
N MET A 378 -6.46 3.70 -15.98
CA MET A 378 -5.27 4.50 -15.72
C MET A 378 -5.62 5.75 -14.91
N ALA A 379 -4.92 5.96 -13.80
CA ALA A 379 -4.96 7.24 -13.10
C ALA A 379 -4.09 8.25 -13.87
N TYR A 380 -4.70 9.35 -14.30
CA TYR A 380 -4.03 10.50 -14.89
C TYR A 380 -4.91 11.74 -14.71
N VAL A 381 -4.32 12.90 -14.94
CA VAL A 381 -5.00 14.19 -14.84
C VAL A 381 -4.65 15.05 -16.06
N GLY A 382 -5.52 16.01 -16.36
CA GLY A 382 -5.31 17.00 -17.40
C GLY A 382 -5.62 18.40 -16.90
N VAL A 383 -4.93 19.39 -17.45
CA VAL A 383 -5.26 20.82 -17.30
C VAL A 383 -5.37 21.43 -18.68
N LYS A 384 -6.39 22.28 -18.86
CA LYS A 384 -6.63 23.04 -20.09
C LYS A 384 -6.89 24.48 -19.70
N ALA A 385 -6.20 25.41 -20.34
CA ALA A 385 -6.39 26.83 -20.07
C ALA A 385 -6.40 27.63 -21.37
N THR A 386 -7.21 28.69 -21.39
CA THR A 386 -7.30 29.64 -22.50
C THR A 386 -7.04 31.05 -22.01
N THR A 387 -6.16 31.79 -22.69
CA THR A 387 -5.83 33.19 -22.37
C THR A 387 -5.94 34.08 -23.59
N GLU A 388 -6.26 35.35 -23.39
CA GLU A 388 -6.26 36.39 -24.41
C GLU A 388 -5.02 37.29 -24.25
N SER A 389 -4.06 37.16 -25.17
CA SER A 389 -2.87 38.01 -25.19
C SER A 389 -3.04 39.17 -26.19
N ARG A 390 -2.78 40.40 -25.73
CA ARG A 390 -2.82 41.60 -26.57
C ARG A 390 -1.43 42.02 -27.01
N GLN A 391 -1.25 42.15 -28.32
CA GLN A 391 0.04 42.49 -28.93
C GLN A 391 0.25 44.01 -28.98
N VAL A 392 1.46 44.47 -28.64
CA VAL A 392 1.80 45.89 -28.47
C VAL A 392 1.68 46.68 -29.78
N PHE A 393 2.01 46.06 -30.92
CA PHE A 393 1.99 46.71 -32.23
C PHE A 393 0.89 46.17 -33.16
N ALA A 394 -0.23 45.68 -32.60
CA ALA A 394 -1.40 45.28 -33.37
C ALA A 394 -2.54 46.31 -33.18
N PRO A 395 -2.51 47.47 -33.87
CA PRO A 395 -3.49 48.54 -33.66
C PRO A 395 -4.91 48.19 -34.12
N PHE A 396 -5.08 47.16 -34.95
CA PHE A 396 -6.37 46.73 -35.52
C PHE A 396 -6.70 45.24 -35.29
N GLY A 397 -5.86 44.50 -34.56
CA GLY A 397 -6.10 43.10 -34.23
C GLY A 397 -6.74 42.96 -32.85
N GLY A 398 -7.80 42.16 -32.72
CA GLY A 398 -8.31 41.74 -31.41
C GLY A 398 -7.27 40.93 -30.63
N ALA A 399 -7.52 40.68 -29.34
CA ALA A 399 -6.66 39.80 -28.56
C ALA A 399 -6.58 38.41 -29.21
N VAL A 400 -5.38 37.81 -29.19
CA VAL A 400 -5.17 36.46 -29.73
C VAL A 400 -5.50 35.47 -28.62
N GLN A 401 -6.49 34.61 -28.88
CA GLN A 401 -6.79 33.50 -27.98
C GLN A 401 -5.75 32.39 -28.13
N LEU A 402 -5.10 32.06 -27.03
CA LEU A 402 -4.14 30.97 -26.90
C LEU A 402 -4.74 29.91 -26.00
N THR A 403 -4.71 28.65 -26.43
CA THR A 403 -5.14 27.50 -25.62
C THR A 403 -3.97 26.54 -25.46
N ALA A 404 -3.74 26.10 -24.22
CA ALA A 404 -2.75 25.07 -23.89
C ALA A 404 -3.40 23.91 -23.13
N ARG A 405 -2.80 22.74 -23.26
CA ARG A 405 -3.25 21.48 -22.63
C ARG A 405 -2.04 20.70 -22.15
N GLY A 406 -2.14 20.14 -20.95
CA GLY A 406 -1.09 19.35 -20.33
C GLY A 406 -1.71 18.15 -19.64
N PHE A 407 -1.04 16.99 -19.76
CA PHE A 407 -1.46 15.76 -19.10
C PHE A 407 -0.29 15.18 -18.32
N ALA A 408 -0.59 14.71 -17.12
CA ALA A 408 0.39 14.07 -16.26
C ALA A 408 -0.24 12.85 -15.57
N LYS A 409 0.60 11.90 -15.17
CA LYS A 409 0.13 10.72 -14.46
C LYS A 409 1.10 10.22 -13.39
N PRO A 410 0.58 9.60 -12.32
CA PRO A 410 1.36 8.76 -11.42
C PRO A 410 2.02 7.59 -12.17
N PHE A 411 3.25 7.25 -11.83
CA PHE A 411 3.99 6.13 -12.41
C PHE A 411 5.04 5.56 -11.43
N GLY A 412 5.63 4.41 -11.73
CA GLY A 412 6.76 3.84 -10.97
C GLY A 412 6.38 3.10 -9.69
N GLY A 413 5.29 3.51 -9.02
CA GLY A 413 4.78 2.86 -7.82
C GLY A 413 4.06 1.53 -8.08
N ARG A 414 3.97 0.71 -7.03
CA ARG A 414 3.36 -0.62 -7.02
C ARG A 414 2.31 -0.69 -5.91
N MET A 415 1.04 -0.87 -6.27
CA MET A 415 -0.04 -0.98 -5.26
C MET A 415 -0.05 -2.34 -4.55
N GLY A 416 0.51 -3.37 -5.18
CA GLY A 416 0.44 -4.76 -4.78
C GLY A 416 0.47 -5.66 -6.03
N PRO A 417 0.74 -6.96 -5.88
CA PRO A 417 0.63 -7.88 -6.99
C PRO A 417 -0.83 -8.05 -7.38
N TRP A 418 -1.09 -8.35 -8.64
CA TRP A 418 -2.34 -9.03 -8.98
C TRP A 418 -2.36 -10.39 -8.31
N TYR A 419 -3.55 -10.92 -8.06
CA TYR A 419 -3.62 -12.29 -7.58
C TYR A 419 -3.03 -13.27 -8.59
N ALA A 420 -3.30 -13.06 -9.88
CA ALA A 420 -2.83 -13.89 -10.98
C ALA A 420 -2.06 -13.09 -12.03
N GLN A 421 -1.27 -13.78 -12.85
CA GLN A 421 -0.28 -13.20 -13.76
C GLN A 421 -0.87 -12.30 -14.85
N ASN A 422 -2.11 -12.54 -15.28
CA ASN A 422 -2.70 -11.89 -16.45
C ASN A 422 -3.98 -11.12 -16.09
N TRP A 423 -4.28 -10.07 -16.86
CA TRP A 423 -5.52 -9.31 -16.75
C TRP A 423 -6.05 -8.95 -18.13
N THR A 424 -7.10 -9.64 -18.59
CA THR A 424 -7.73 -9.36 -19.88
C THR A 424 -8.48 -8.03 -19.84
N ARG A 425 -8.40 -7.24 -20.91
CA ARG A 425 -9.14 -5.98 -21.01
C ARG A 425 -10.64 -6.22 -20.84
N GLY A 426 -11.24 -5.56 -19.85
CA GLY A 426 -12.66 -5.67 -19.54
C GLY A 426 -12.99 -6.64 -18.40
N ASP A 427 -12.05 -7.50 -18.00
CA ASP A 427 -12.21 -8.35 -16.83
C ASP A 427 -12.21 -7.50 -15.55
N SER A 428 -12.98 -7.94 -14.55
CA SER A 428 -13.06 -7.28 -13.23
C SER A 428 -11.95 -7.66 -12.27
N GLN A 429 -11.15 -8.69 -12.60
CA GLN A 429 -10.07 -9.23 -11.77
C GLN A 429 -9.02 -9.95 -12.63
N SER A 430 -7.85 -10.20 -12.06
CA SER A 430 -6.80 -10.99 -12.71
C SER A 430 -7.14 -12.48 -12.86
N SER A 431 -6.55 -13.13 -13.85
CA SER A 431 -6.74 -14.54 -14.20
C SER A 431 -5.42 -15.25 -14.57
N GLY A 432 -5.45 -16.59 -14.63
CA GLY A 432 -4.29 -17.43 -14.88
C GLY A 432 -3.62 -17.96 -13.60
N ASN A 433 -2.31 -18.22 -13.66
CA ASN A 433 -1.55 -18.73 -12.53
C ASN A 433 -1.39 -17.65 -11.44
N PRO A 434 -1.51 -18.00 -10.14
CA PRO A 434 -1.26 -17.06 -9.06
C PRO A 434 0.17 -16.50 -9.09
N ILE A 435 0.34 -15.21 -8.78
CA ILE A 435 1.66 -14.59 -8.62
C ILE A 435 2.37 -15.15 -7.38
N ASP A 436 1.63 -15.29 -6.28
CA ASP A 436 2.06 -15.99 -5.08
C ASP A 436 1.34 -17.35 -5.03
N PRO A 437 2.03 -18.47 -5.34
CA PRO A 437 1.40 -19.79 -5.40
C PRO A 437 0.99 -20.31 -4.02
N LEU A 438 1.42 -19.65 -2.94
CA LEU A 438 1.14 -20.03 -1.55
C LEU A 438 -0.12 -19.38 -0.99
N LEU A 439 -0.69 -18.41 -1.71
CA LEU A 439 -1.96 -17.81 -1.33
C LEU A 439 -3.12 -18.80 -1.52
N PRO A 440 -4.16 -18.71 -0.66
CA PRO A 440 -5.38 -19.48 -0.86
C PRO A 440 -6.04 -19.14 -2.19
N PRO A 441 -6.78 -20.09 -2.80
CA PRO A 441 -7.68 -19.77 -3.90
C PRO A 441 -8.62 -18.63 -3.51
N ARG A 442 -8.95 -17.77 -4.49
CA ARG A 442 -10.01 -16.77 -4.33
C ARG A 442 -11.29 -17.42 -3.85
N ASN A 443 -12.04 -16.69 -3.03
CA ASN A 443 -13.31 -17.16 -2.51
C ASN A 443 -14.22 -17.57 -3.69
N SER A 444 -14.69 -18.81 -3.64
CA SER A 444 -15.65 -19.36 -4.58
C SER A 444 -16.75 -20.02 -3.76
N ASN A 445 -17.97 -20.13 -4.29
CA ASN A 445 -19.15 -20.66 -3.58
C ASN A 445 -19.02 -22.13 -3.10
N ALA A 446 -17.84 -22.74 -3.23
CA ALA A 446 -17.53 -24.08 -2.76
C ALA A 446 -16.51 -24.02 -1.61
N VAL A 447 -16.82 -24.67 -0.49
CA VAL A 447 -15.84 -24.96 0.57
C VAL A 447 -14.81 -25.94 -0.01
N THR A 448 -13.64 -25.44 -0.39
CA THR A 448 -12.59 -26.26 -0.99
C THR A 448 -11.73 -26.93 0.09
N THR A 449 -11.27 -28.15 -0.16
CA THR A 449 -10.25 -28.84 0.65
C THR A 449 -8.83 -28.49 0.19
N ASP A 450 -8.66 -27.36 -0.49
CA ASP A 450 -7.37 -26.93 -1.04
C ASP A 450 -6.36 -26.73 0.11
N PRO A 451 -5.20 -27.42 0.10
CA PRO A 451 -4.19 -27.28 1.15
C PRO A 451 -3.62 -25.86 1.25
N ARG A 452 -3.78 -25.02 0.21
CA ARG A 452 -3.41 -23.59 0.24
C ARG A 452 -4.33 -22.75 1.12
N ASN A 453 -5.50 -23.27 1.51
CA ASN A 453 -6.36 -22.57 2.48
C ASN A 453 -5.69 -22.43 3.84
N LEU A 454 -4.69 -23.27 4.18
CA LEU A 454 -3.88 -23.09 5.38
C LEU A 454 -2.91 -21.92 5.23
N PRO A 455 -3.09 -20.79 5.97
CA PRO A 455 -2.41 -19.53 5.69
C PRO A 455 -0.90 -19.66 5.51
N ASN A 456 -0.39 -19.23 4.36
CA ASN A 456 1.03 -19.21 4.01
C ASN A 456 1.29 -18.02 3.07
N TYR A 457 2.56 -17.66 2.87
CA TYR A 457 2.93 -16.54 2.01
C TYR A 457 4.30 -16.76 1.38
N GLY A 458 4.49 -16.23 0.17
CA GLY A 458 5.81 -16.16 -0.47
C GLY A 458 6.71 -15.11 0.18
N ARG A 459 7.96 -15.50 0.48
CA ARG A 459 8.99 -14.63 1.08
C ARG A 459 9.81 -13.86 0.02
N PHE A 460 9.80 -14.36 -1.21
CA PHE A 460 10.40 -13.76 -2.40
C PHE A 460 9.59 -14.18 -3.64
N PRO A 461 9.68 -13.47 -4.78
CA PRO A 461 8.99 -13.86 -6.01
C PRO A 461 9.35 -15.28 -6.44
N GLY A 462 8.34 -16.14 -6.63
CA GLY A 462 8.54 -17.55 -6.99
C GLY A 462 8.78 -18.51 -5.82
N ASP A 463 8.71 -18.05 -4.57
CA ASP A 463 8.79 -18.93 -3.40
C ASP A 463 7.65 -19.95 -3.37
N THR A 464 8.01 -21.23 -3.25
CA THR A 464 7.08 -22.37 -3.22
C THR A 464 6.97 -23.01 -1.84
N LEU A 465 7.74 -22.53 -0.85
CA LEU A 465 7.74 -23.07 0.50
C LEU A 465 7.09 -22.10 1.49
N GLY A 466 7.51 -20.83 1.50
CA GLY A 466 7.10 -19.88 2.52
C GLY A 466 7.41 -20.40 3.93
N LEU A 467 6.41 -20.39 4.81
CA LEU A 467 6.49 -20.94 6.16
C LEU A 467 6.35 -22.48 6.23
N ARG A 468 6.34 -23.19 5.09
CA ARG A 468 6.52 -24.65 5.08
C ARG A 468 7.99 -25.06 5.17
N SER A 469 8.90 -24.12 4.96
CA SER A 469 10.33 -24.35 5.07
C SER A 469 10.74 -24.68 6.51
N SER A 470 11.54 -25.74 6.67
CA SER A 470 12.17 -26.10 7.94
C SER A 470 13.01 -24.93 8.48
N LYS A 471 13.74 -24.24 7.59
CA LYS A 471 14.54 -23.06 7.92
C LYS A 471 13.68 -21.89 8.41
N ALA A 472 12.55 -21.62 7.75
CA ALA A 472 11.62 -20.56 8.17
C ALA A 472 10.94 -20.88 9.51
N LEU A 473 10.50 -22.13 9.70
CA LEU A 473 9.92 -22.61 10.95
C LEU A 473 10.94 -22.61 12.12
N SER A 474 12.24 -22.71 11.82
CA SER A 474 13.32 -22.60 12.81
C SER A 474 13.77 -21.19 13.14
N ALA A 475 13.13 -20.15 12.60
CA ALA A 475 13.52 -18.75 12.80
C ALA A 475 13.61 -18.32 14.29
N ILE A 476 12.97 -19.08 15.20
CA ILE A 476 12.95 -18.83 16.64
C ILE A 476 13.74 -19.88 17.46
N VAL A 477 14.56 -20.71 16.80
CA VAL A 477 15.43 -21.71 17.46
C VAL A 477 16.42 -21.02 18.40
N GLY A 478 16.65 -21.61 19.57
CA GLY A 478 17.67 -21.14 20.52
C GLY A 478 17.24 -20.01 21.45
N VAL A 479 16.04 -19.45 21.26
CA VAL A 479 15.52 -18.36 22.11
C VAL A 479 14.81 -18.88 23.36
N PHE A 480 14.20 -20.06 23.27
CA PHE A 480 13.53 -20.67 24.42
C PHE A 480 14.56 -21.43 25.26
N PRO A 481 14.55 -21.28 26.60
CA PRO A 481 15.42 -22.06 27.46
C PRO A 481 15.21 -23.55 27.16
N THR A 482 16.26 -24.21 26.67
CA THR A 482 16.28 -25.64 26.37
C THR A 482 16.19 -26.50 27.63
N THR A 483 16.27 -25.87 28.81
CA THR A 483 16.08 -26.48 30.12
C THR A 483 14.63 -26.32 30.57
N ALA A 484 14.03 -27.44 30.99
CA ALA A 484 12.66 -27.53 31.51
C ALA A 484 12.37 -26.69 32.78
N GLY A 485 13.30 -25.83 33.23
CA GLY A 485 13.19 -25.00 34.42
C GLY A 485 13.20 -23.47 34.17
N GLY A 486 13.34 -23.00 32.94
CA GLY A 486 13.23 -21.56 32.63
C GLY A 486 11.77 -21.08 32.55
N PRO A 487 11.48 -19.80 32.86
CA PRO A 487 10.12 -19.28 32.75
C PRO A 487 9.66 -19.28 31.28
N PRO A 488 8.41 -19.67 31.01
CA PRO A 488 7.84 -19.63 29.67
C PRO A 488 7.74 -18.20 29.15
N LEU A 489 8.08 -17.99 27.87
CA LEU A 489 8.20 -16.67 27.25
C LEU A 489 6.89 -16.14 26.64
N ILE A 490 5.88 -17.00 26.44
CA ILE A 490 4.62 -16.66 25.77
C ILE A 490 3.44 -17.11 26.63
N SER A 491 2.39 -16.29 26.74
CA SER A 491 1.16 -16.59 27.48
C SER A 491 -0.08 -16.29 26.62
N LEU A 492 -1.17 -17.02 26.84
CA LEU A 492 -2.48 -16.73 26.23
C LEU A 492 -2.99 -15.32 26.60
N ASN A 493 -2.60 -14.81 27.78
CA ASN A 493 -2.95 -13.46 28.21
C ASN A 493 -2.40 -12.39 27.25
N HIS A 494 -1.30 -12.65 26.55
CA HIS A 494 -0.72 -11.69 25.60
C HIS A 494 -1.62 -11.44 24.37
N TYR A 495 -2.62 -12.29 24.14
CA TYR A 495 -3.52 -12.27 22.97
C TYR A 495 -4.97 -11.99 23.34
N ARG A 496 -5.29 -11.75 24.61
CA ARG A 496 -6.68 -11.49 25.04
C ARG A 496 -7.29 -10.24 24.44
N HIS A 497 -6.46 -9.32 23.97
CA HIS A 497 -6.90 -8.02 23.47
C HIS A 497 -7.31 -8.00 22.00
N LEU A 498 -7.03 -9.07 21.27
CA LEU A 498 -7.19 -9.16 19.82
C LEU A 498 -8.63 -9.00 19.31
N THR A 499 -9.61 -9.09 20.21
CA THR A 499 -11.05 -9.09 19.95
C THR A 499 -11.78 -7.94 20.62
N PHE A 500 -11.11 -7.13 21.45
CA PHE A 500 -11.77 -5.97 22.03
C PHE A 500 -12.15 -4.98 20.94
N PRO A 501 -13.33 -4.33 21.06
CA PRO A 501 -13.76 -3.34 20.09
C PRO A 501 -12.65 -2.31 19.95
N MET A 502 -12.23 -2.12 18.71
CA MET A 502 -11.16 -1.22 18.33
C MET A 502 -11.73 0.20 18.32
N GLU A 503 -12.09 0.69 19.50
CA GLU A 503 -12.72 2.00 19.68
C GLU A 503 -11.72 3.14 19.42
N PRO A 504 -12.20 4.33 19.00
CA PRO A 504 -11.38 5.52 18.89
C PRO A 504 -10.66 5.83 20.22
N GLY A 505 -9.33 5.71 20.24
CA GLY A 505 -8.49 5.92 21.43
C GLY A 505 -7.62 4.72 21.81
N TYR A 506 -7.95 3.52 21.33
CA TYR A 506 -7.03 2.38 21.33
C TYR A 506 -6.07 2.47 20.14
N SER A 507 -4.83 2.02 20.31
CA SER A 507 -3.82 2.01 19.23
C SER A 507 -4.26 1.20 18.01
N GLY A 508 -5.19 0.26 18.20
CA GLY A 508 -5.59 -0.71 17.21
C GLY A 508 -4.52 -1.77 16.95
N ASP A 509 -3.46 -1.81 17.75
CA ASP A 509 -2.38 -2.77 17.57
C ASP A 509 -2.87 -4.20 17.78
N ILE A 510 -2.53 -5.07 16.83
CA ILE A 510 -2.90 -6.49 16.85
C ILE A 510 -1.71 -7.38 17.18
N LEU A 511 -0.56 -6.83 17.56
CA LEU A 511 0.59 -7.59 18.04
C LEU A 511 0.46 -8.00 19.50
N ALA A 512 1.16 -9.06 19.90
CA ALA A 512 1.19 -9.55 21.28
C ALA A 512 1.51 -8.41 22.27
N TYR A 513 0.77 -8.37 23.38
CA TYR A 513 0.89 -7.34 24.40
C TYR A 513 0.43 -7.87 25.76
N ASP A 514 1.23 -7.66 26.81
CA ASP A 514 0.86 -8.04 28.16
C ASP A 514 0.05 -6.94 28.86
N TYR A 515 -1.28 -7.04 28.78
CA TYR A 515 -2.19 -6.10 29.43
C TYR A 515 -2.17 -6.21 30.95
N ALA A 516 -1.85 -7.37 31.52
CA ALA A 516 -1.83 -7.54 32.97
C ALA A 516 -0.74 -6.67 33.61
N ASN A 517 0.39 -6.51 32.93
CA ASN A 517 1.53 -5.72 33.40
C ASN A 517 1.76 -4.44 32.59
N SER A 518 0.87 -4.09 31.67
CA SER A 518 1.03 -2.97 30.73
C SER A 518 2.39 -2.96 30.02
N ASN A 519 2.86 -4.14 29.60
CA ASN A 519 4.20 -4.33 29.08
C ASN A 519 4.19 -4.70 27.58
N PRO A 520 4.59 -3.79 26.68
CA PRO A 520 4.75 -4.10 25.27
C PRO A 520 5.98 -4.96 24.98
N ALA A 521 6.99 -5.02 25.84
CA ALA A 521 8.26 -5.71 25.58
C ALA A 521 8.22 -7.23 25.84
N VAL A 522 7.10 -7.89 25.53
CA VAL A 522 7.02 -9.36 25.61
C VAL A 522 7.79 -10.01 24.45
N ALA A 523 8.48 -11.11 24.71
CA ALA A 523 9.25 -11.83 23.69
C ALA A 523 8.40 -12.19 22.46
N ALA A 524 7.14 -12.58 22.69
CA ALA A 524 6.15 -12.83 21.62
C ALA A 524 6.03 -11.66 20.63
N ARG A 525 6.03 -10.42 21.12
CA ARG A 525 5.90 -9.22 20.28
C ARG A 525 7.10 -9.06 19.36
N ALA A 526 8.32 -9.22 19.88
CA ALA A 526 9.53 -9.12 19.08
C ALA A 526 9.53 -10.13 17.93
N PHE A 527 9.07 -11.37 18.18
CA PHE A 527 8.94 -12.38 17.12
C PHE A 527 7.89 -12.01 16.08
N GLU A 528 6.75 -11.50 16.52
CA GLU A 528 5.71 -11.06 15.59
C GLU A 528 6.18 -9.87 14.75
N GLN A 529 6.88 -8.91 15.35
CA GLN A 529 7.55 -7.80 14.64
C GLN A 529 8.53 -8.34 13.58
N ALA A 530 9.38 -9.30 13.95
CA ALA A 530 10.31 -9.94 13.02
C ALA A 530 9.58 -10.62 11.85
N ALA A 531 8.46 -11.29 12.14
CA ALA A 531 7.68 -12.03 11.15
C ALA A 531 6.93 -11.14 10.15
N ILE A 532 6.53 -9.93 10.57
CA ILE A 532 5.83 -8.97 9.69
C ILE A 532 6.77 -8.00 8.99
N ALA A 533 8.06 -8.01 9.31
CA ALA A 533 9.04 -7.14 8.68
C ALA A 533 9.07 -7.31 7.16
N PRO A 534 9.29 -6.23 6.39
CA PRO A 534 9.32 -6.30 4.93
C PRO A 534 10.33 -7.35 4.43
N ASP A 535 9.92 -8.17 3.48
CA ASP A 535 10.81 -9.11 2.78
C ASP A 535 10.97 -8.76 1.29
N VAL A 536 11.72 -9.58 0.56
CA VAL A 536 12.00 -9.38 -0.86
C VAL A 536 10.71 -9.43 -1.70
N PHE A 537 9.74 -10.28 -1.32
CA PHE A 537 8.44 -10.29 -1.99
C PHE A 537 7.73 -8.95 -1.80
N ASP A 538 7.71 -8.44 -0.57
CA ASP A 538 7.04 -7.18 -0.24
C ASP A 538 7.65 -6.00 -1.03
N ALA A 539 8.98 -5.85 -1.04
CA ALA A 539 9.66 -4.81 -1.82
C ALA A 539 9.47 -4.96 -3.35
N SER A 540 9.27 -6.19 -3.82
CA SER A 540 9.06 -6.44 -5.26
C SER A 540 7.69 -5.98 -5.72
N TYR A 541 6.65 -6.09 -4.89
CA TYR A 541 5.27 -5.89 -5.32
C TYR A 541 4.54 -4.71 -4.68
N TYR A 542 5.07 -4.14 -3.60
CA TYR A 542 4.42 -3.03 -2.89
C TYR A 542 5.34 -1.81 -2.78
N SER A 543 4.74 -0.64 -2.91
CA SER A 543 5.32 0.62 -2.50
C SER A 543 5.16 0.79 -1.00
N ILE A 544 6.25 0.64 -0.25
CA ILE A 544 6.25 0.70 1.21
C ILE A 544 6.84 2.04 1.63
N GLU A 545 6.03 2.92 2.21
CA GLU A 545 6.52 4.14 2.85
C GLU A 545 7.18 3.82 4.21
N PRO A 546 8.51 4.02 4.37
CA PRO A 546 9.19 3.73 5.62
C PRO A 546 8.80 4.62 6.80
N ASN A 547 8.30 5.84 6.53
CA ASN A 547 7.93 6.85 7.54
C ASN A 547 6.42 7.17 7.53
N PHE A 548 5.58 6.17 7.27
CA PHE A 548 4.15 6.37 7.01
C PHE A 548 3.44 7.12 8.13
N ASN A 549 3.74 6.77 9.39
CA ASN A 549 3.10 7.38 10.55
C ASN A 549 3.45 8.86 10.75
N GLU A 550 4.58 9.31 10.22
CA GLU A 550 5.04 10.71 10.35
C GLU A 550 4.50 11.56 9.19
N VAL A 551 4.48 11.01 7.99
CA VAL A 551 4.16 11.77 6.76
C VAL A 551 2.66 11.74 6.47
N TYR A 552 2.04 10.56 6.46
CA TYR A 552 0.69 10.36 5.91
C TYR A 552 -0.38 10.17 6.99
N LEU A 553 -0.09 9.42 8.06
CA LEU A 553 -1.08 9.10 9.08
C LEU A 553 -1.77 10.31 9.73
N PRO A 554 -1.06 11.41 10.09
CA PRO A 554 -1.72 12.57 10.70
C PRO A 554 -2.69 13.24 9.75
N ARG A 555 -2.31 13.36 8.47
CA ARG A 555 -3.12 13.97 7.40
C ARG A 555 -4.38 13.15 7.13
N LEU A 556 -4.25 11.82 7.10
CA LEU A 556 -5.38 10.91 6.91
C LEU A 556 -6.40 11.02 8.05
N ARG A 557 -5.92 11.03 9.30
CA ARG A 557 -6.79 11.16 10.48
C ARG A 557 -7.49 12.51 10.53
N GLN A 558 -6.79 13.58 10.16
CA GLN A 558 -7.36 14.93 10.17
C GLN A 558 -8.42 15.11 9.07
N ASN A 559 -8.25 14.48 7.91
CA ASN A 559 -9.02 14.78 6.70
C ASN A 559 -9.90 13.61 6.22
N GLN A 560 -10.24 12.63 7.08
CA GLN A 560 -10.98 11.41 6.71
C GLN A 560 -12.20 11.67 5.81
N ALA A 561 -13.13 12.51 6.27
CA ALA A 561 -14.38 12.79 5.55
C ALA A 561 -14.13 13.44 4.18
N ALA A 562 -13.19 14.37 4.10
CA ALA A 562 -12.83 15.00 2.82
C ALA A 562 -12.24 13.97 1.85
N LEU A 563 -11.45 13.03 2.37
CA LEU A 563 -10.82 11.97 1.59
C LEU A 563 -11.77 10.81 1.19
N GLY A 564 -13.05 10.89 1.57
CA GLY A 564 -14.03 9.83 1.29
C GLY A 564 -13.96 8.65 2.26
N ILE A 565 -13.20 8.77 3.35
CA ILE A 565 -13.14 7.78 4.42
C ILE A 565 -14.27 8.08 5.41
N ASP A 566 -15.08 7.08 5.72
CA ASP A 566 -16.13 7.20 6.74
C ASP A 566 -15.50 7.60 8.10
N PRO A 567 -16.00 8.66 8.77
CA PRO A 567 -15.48 9.10 10.07
C PRO A 567 -15.50 8.02 11.17
N GLY A 568 -16.36 7.01 11.06
CA GLY A 568 -16.40 5.86 11.97
C GLY A 568 -15.27 4.86 11.74
N VAL A 569 -14.52 4.95 10.64
CA VAL A 569 -13.42 4.04 10.30
C VAL A 569 -12.16 4.44 11.04
N LEU A 570 -11.59 3.49 11.77
CA LEU A 570 -10.32 3.67 12.46
C LEU A 570 -9.15 3.65 11.46
N VAL A 571 -8.55 4.82 11.19
CA VAL A 571 -7.33 4.93 10.38
C VAL A 571 -6.10 4.56 11.22
N ARG A 572 -5.45 3.48 10.79
CA ARG A 572 -4.34 2.82 11.48
C ARG A 572 -3.00 3.19 10.86
N GLY A 573 -2.00 3.25 11.73
CA GLY A 573 -0.61 3.28 11.32
C GLY A 573 -0.06 1.91 10.94
N ASP A 574 1.26 1.85 10.90
CA ASP A 574 2.04 0.62 10.80
C ASP A 574 1.74 -0.33 11.97
N LEU A 575 1.71 -1.64 11.70
CA LEU A 575 1.53 -2.67 12.72
C LEU A 575 2.61 -2.59 13.79
N GLY A 576 2.20 -2.73 15.06
CA GLY A 576 3.07 -2.50 16.21
C GLY A 576 3.13 -1.06 16.70
N SER A 577 2.48 -0.10 16.03
CA SER A 577 2.35 1.26 16.53
C SER A 577 1.41 1.32 17.74
N LEU A 578 1.88 1.88 18.85
CA LEU A 578 1.08 2.13 20.04
C LEU A 578 0.66 3.61 20.10
N ALA A 579 -0.39 3.91 20.87
CA ALA A 579 -0.80 5.30 21.10
C ALA A 579 0.36 6.06 21.77
N GLY A 580 0.82 7.14 21.13
CA GLY A 580 1.98 7.93 21.61
C GLY A 580 3.35 7.31 21.34
N SER A 581 3.44 6.10 20.77
CA SER A 581 4.69 5.44 20.39
C SER A 581 4.57 4.83 18.99
N PRO A 582 4.66 5.66 17.92
CA PRO A 582 4.58 5.18 16.55
C PRO A 582 5.73 4.22 16.25
N GLN A 583 5.41 3.09 15.60
CA GLN A 583 6.41 2.19 15.05
C GLN A 583 6.43 2.37 13.55
N ASN A 584 7.56 2.71 12.98
CA ASN A 584 7.70 2.87 11.53
C ASN A 584 8.35 1.63 10.92
N GLN A 585 8.06 1.32 9.65
CA GLN A 585 8.74 0.21 8.95
C GLN A 585 10.27 0.35 8.97
N ARG A 586 10.79 1.58 8.99
CA ARG A 586 12.20 1.87 9.24
C ARG A 586 12.74 1.23 10.52
N ASN A 587 12.03 1.40 11.63
CA ASN A 587 12.44 0.88 12.94
C ASN A 587 12.42 -0.64 12.94
N LEU A 588 11.45 -1.23 12.23
CA LEU A 588 11.31 -2.67 12.09
C LEU A 588 12.49 -3.29 11.34
N VAL A 589 12.82 -2.76 10.16
CA VAL A 589 13.97 -3.21 9.34
C VAL A 589 15.28 -3.00 10.09
N THR A 590 15.48 -1.84 10.71
CA THR A 590 16.69 -1.53 11.49
C THR A 590 16.82 -2.47 12.70
N GLY A 591 15.70 -2.77 13.37
CA GLY A 591 15.65 -3.70 14.50
C GLY A 591 16.04 -5.12 14.11
N VAL A 592 15.61 -5.60 12.94
CA VAL A 592 16.01 -6.91 12.40
C VAL A 592 17.49 -6.89 12.02
N ALA A 593 17.96 -5.84 11.36
CA ALA A 593 19.35 -5.69 10.92
C ALA A 593 20.35 -5.71 12.08
N ASN A 594 20.03 -4.97 13.15
CA ASN A 594 20.89 -4.86 14.34
C ASN A 594 20.78 -6.07 15.28
N GLY A 595 19.97 -7.08 14.93
CA GLY A 595 19.73 -8.26 15.78
C GLY A 595 18.86 -7.99 17.00
N SER A 596 18.40 -6.74 17.22
CA SER A 596 17.45 -6.36 18.27
C SER A 596 16.10 -7.09 18.14
N VAL A 597 15.78 -7.57 16.93
CA VAL A 597 14.54 -8.30 16.58
C VAL A 597 14.85 -9.76 16.13
N TYR A 598 15.99 -10.31 16.53
CA TYR A 598 16.54 -11.65 16.22
C TYR A 598 17.17 -11.81 14.81
N PRO A 599 18.47 -12.20 14.73
CA PRO A 599 19.28 -12.09 13.51
C PRO A 599 19.14 -13.25 12.50
N ASP A 600 18.42 -14.33 12.80
CA ASP A 600 18.41 -15.55 11.97
C ASP A 600 17.22 -15.66 11.00
N ILE A 601 16.42 -14.60 10.82
CA ILE A 601 15.43 -14.56 9.74
C ILE A 601 16.13 -14.14 8.45
N TYR A 602 16.20 -15.06 7.47
CA TYR A 602 17.08 -14.93 6.30
C TYR A 602 16.48 -14.16 5.12
N TYR A 603 15.16 -13.99 5.08
CA TYR A 603 14.43 -13.47 3.92
C TYR A 603 13.91 -12.04 4.12
N VAL A 604 14.09 -11.47 5.31
CA VAL A 604 13.66 -10.11 5.66
C VAL A 604 14.70 -9.12 5.17
N LEU A 605 14.26 -7.94 4.74
CA LEU A 605 15.15 -6.85 4.38
C LEU A 605 15.93 -6.37 5.61
N ARG A 606 17.23 -6.16 5.43
CA ARG A 606 18.12 -5.62 6.48
C ARG A 606 18.55 -4.19 6.22
N ASP A 607 18.29 -3.69 5.02
CA ASP A 607 18.49 -2.29 4.69
C ASP A 607 17.16 -1.63 4.40
N VAL A 608 16.92 -0.49 5.05
CA VAL A 608 15.74 0.35 4.82
C VAL A 608 15.79 0.96 3.42
N ASP A 609 16.97 1.16 2.84
CA ASP A 609 17.10 1.72 1.49
C ASP A 609 16.55 0.76 0.42
N HIS A 610 16.43 -0.54 0.73
CA HIS A 610 15.74 -1.48 -0.16
C HIS A 610 14.22 -1.21 -0.27
N LEU A 611 13.65 -0.38 0.61
CA LEU A 611 12.27 0.11 0.50
C LEU A 611 12.17 1.35 -0.40
N LEU A 612 13.28 2.01 -0.69
CA LEU A 612 13.37 3.15 -1.60
C LEU A 612 13.49 2.61 -3.02
N VAL A 613 12.35 2.37 -3.64
CA VAL A 613 12.25 1.70 -4.94
C VAL A 613 12.30 2.64 -6.14
N ASP A 614 12.57 3.93 -5.96
CA ASP A 614 12.45 4.87 -7.09
C ASP A 614 13.69 4.92 -7.98
N TRP A 615 13.49 4.29 -9.13
CA TRP A 615 14.12 4.47 -10.41
C TRP A 615 14.18 5.94 -10.85
N ALA A 616 15.38 6.40 -11.27
CA ALA A 616 15.54 7.59 -12.08
C ALA A 616 15.69 7.18 -13.56
N PRO A 617 14.96 7.80 -14.51
CA PRO A 617 15.18 7.55 -15.93
C PRO A 617 16.63 7.82 -16.33
N SER A 618 17.23 6.89 -17.10
CA SER A 618 18.55 7.05 -17.73
C SER A 618 18.57 8.16 -18.80
N GLY A 619 17.40 8.64 -19.22
CA GLY A 619 17.24 9.79 -20.10
C GLY A 619 15.78 10.22 -20.27
N PRO A 620 15.51 11.39 -20.87
CA PRO A 620 14.15 11.96 -21.01
C PRO A 620 13.19 11.10 -21.86
N THR A 621 13.71 10.13 -22.61
CA THR A 621 12.93 9.17 -23.43
C THR A 621 13.11 7.71 -23.01
N ASP A 622 14.06 7.43 -22.13
CA ASP A 622 14.36 6.07 -21.69
C ASP A 622 13.67 5.82 -20.35
N PHE A 623 12.48 5.22 -20.45
CA PHE A 623 11.67 4.82 -19.31
C PHE A 623 11.87 3.34 -18.93
N SER A 624 12.94 2.71 -19.42
CA SER A 624 13.26 1.33 -19.09
C SER A 624 13.76 1.21 -17.66
N PHE A 625 13.37 0.13 -16.98
CA PHE A 625 13.76 -0.14 -15.60
C PHE A 625 15.20 -0.73 -15.59
N PRO A 626 16.18 -0.12 -14.91
CA PRO A 626 17.59 -0.46 -15.01
C PRO A 626 17.97 -1.66 -14.13
N ASP A 627 19.07 -2.30 -14.51
CA ASP A 627 19.72 -3.34 -13.74
C ASP A 627 20.50 -2.71 -12.57
N GLY A 628 19.92 -2.71 -11.37
CA GLY A 628 20.48 -2.06 -10.17
C GLY A 628 19.41 -1.56 -9.19
N PHE A 629 18.61 -2.50 -8.68
CA PHE A 629 17.20 -2.37 -8.25
C PHE A 629 16.85 -1.40 -7.09
N PHE A 630 17.78 -0.68 -6.45
CA PHE A 630 17.52 0.09 -5.23
C PHE A 630 18.11 1.50 -5.27
N GLY A 631 17.37 2.48 -4.74
CA GLY A 631 17.85 3.86 -4.59
C GLY A 631 18.86 3.97 -3.44
N GLU A 632 19.95 4.71 -3.65
CA GLU A 632 20.94 5.00 -2.61
C GLU A 632 20.55 6.27 -1.85
N CYS A 633 20.44 6.18 -0.52
CA CYS A 633 20.18 7.37 0.31
C CYS A 633 21.47 7.95 0.88
N GLY A 634 21.93 9.08 0.33
CA GLY A 634 23.14 9.76 0.79
C GLY A 634 23.00 10.48 2.13
N ALA A 635 21.78 10.86 2.52
CA ALA A 635 21.50 11.41 3.86
C ALA A 635 20.03 11.18 4.27
N ARG A 636 19.83 10.54 5.42
CA ARG A 636 18.49 10.32 5.99
C ARG A 636 18.11 11.45 6.97
N VAL A 637 16.85 11.87 6.94
CA VAL A 637 16.25 12.62 8.05
C VAL A 637 15.85 11.64 9.12
N ASN A 638 16.47 11.75 10.28
CA ASN A 638 15.86 11.29 11.51
C ASN A 638 15.10 12.48 12.09
N SER A 639 13.76 12.42 12.09
CA SER A 639 12.90 13.48 12.66
C SER A 639 13.21 13.76 14.13
N THR A 640 13.85 12.82 14.83
CA THR A 640 14.34 12.98 16.20
C THR A 640 15.64 13.78 16.27
N GLU A 641 16.53 13.67 15.29
CA GLU A 641 17.84 14.36 15.26
C GLU A 641 17.75 15.74 14.59
N ARG A 642 16.79 15.91 13.67
CA ARG A 642 16.58 17.14 12.89
C ARG A 642 15.10 17.53 12.87
N PRO A 643 14.53 17.95 14.00
CA PRO A 643 13.13 18.40 14.08
C PRO A 643 12.88 19.70 13.30
N ASP A 644 13.94 20.40 12.90
CA ASP A 644 13.90 21.60 12.05
C ASP A 644 13.53 21.31 10.59
N LEU A 645 13.67 20.05 10.15
CA LEU A 645 13.40 19.64 8.79
C LEU A 645 12.03 18.94 8.70
N PRO A 646 11.17 19.32 7.73
CA PRO A 646 9.87 18.66 7.58
C PRO A 646 10.08 17.18 7.24
N PRO A 647 9.24 16.27 7.77
CA PRO A 647 9.32 14.86 7.41
C PRO A 647 9.00 14.69 5.92
N VAL A 648 9.89 14.01 5.19
CA VAL A 648 9.76 13.75 3.76
C VAL A 648 9.43 12.26 3.53
N PRO A 649 8.62 11.92 2.50
CA PRO A 649 8.43 10.53 2.06
C PRO A 649 9.78 9.83 1.85
N GLY A 650 9.92 8.59 2.32
CA GLY A 650 11.17 7.83 2.31
C GLY A 650 12.21 8.30 3.35
N GLY A 651 12.11 9.55 3.80
CA GLY A 651 13.03 10.17 4.76
C GLY A 651 14.46 10.31 4.25
N CYS A 652 14.64 10.45 2.92
CA CYS A 652 15.91 10.71 2.28
C CYS A 652 15.96 12.13 1.70
N LEU A 653 17.02 12.90 2.01
CA LEU A 653 17.19 14.28 1.52
C LEU A 653 18.19 14.43 0.38
N VAL A 654 19.23 13.58 0.35
CA VAL A 654 20.41 13.76 -0.50
C VAL A 654 20.67 12.46 -1.29
N GLN A 655 21.04 12.59 -2.56
CA GLN A 655 21.40 11.50 -3.50
C GLN A 655 20.28 10.57 -4.00
N GLY A 656 19.01 10.84 -3.68
CA GLY A 656 17.86 10.19 -4.34
C GLY A 656 17.34 8.97 -3.59
N GLY A 657 16.29 8.34 -4.12
CA GLY A 657 15.48 7.32 -3.45
C GLY A 657 14.16 7.89 -2.92
N ARG A 658 13.05 7.47 -3.53
CA ARG A 658 11.69 7.79 -3.07
C ARG A 658 10.91 6.49 -2.83
N SER A 659 9.89 6.59 -2.00
CA SER A 659 8.90 5.54 -1.78
C SER A 659 7.66 5.85 -2.62
N GLY A 660 7.30 4.94 -3.52
CA GLY A 660 6.00 4.98 -4.17
C GLY A 660 5.95 5.52 -5.59
N TYR A 661 4.77 6.02 -5.97
CA TYR A 661 4.45 6.63 -7.24
C TYR A 661 5.14 7.98 -7.38
N SER A 662 5.86 8.13 -8.48
CA SER A 662 6.37 9.40 -9.00
C SER A 662 5.43 9.94 -10.08
N VAL A 663 5.78 11.06 -10.71
CA VAL A 663 4.94 11.77 -11.70
C VAL A 663 5.67 11.95 -13.00
N LYS A 664 4.98 11.67 -14.11
CA LYS A 664 5.49 11.99 -15.45
C LYS A 664 4.44 12.67 -16.30
N MET A 665 4.91 13.56 -17.17
CA MET A 665 4.11 14.12 -18.25
C MET A 665 3.82 13.04 -19.29
N VAL A 666 2.64 13.10 -19.90
CA VAL A 666 2.22 12.15 -20.93
C VAL A 666 1.56 12.89 -22.09
N ALA A 667 1.84 12.45 -23.31
CA ALA A 667 1.19 12.98 -24.49
C ALA A 667 -0.27 12.52 -24.57
N LYS A 668 -1.15 13.39 -25.07
CA LYS A 668 -2.55 13.04 -25.34
C LYS A 668 -2.68 11.86 -26.30
N ASP A 669 -1.92 11.88 -27.40
CA ASP A 669 -1.96 10.82 -28.42
C ASP A 669 -1.54 9.47 -27.85
N TRP A 670 -0.65 9.47 -26.85
CA TRP A 670 -0.29 8.26 -26.12
C TRP A 670 -1.50 7.72 -25.33
N LEU A 671 -2.24 8.57 -24.61
CA LEU A 671 -3.44 8.17 -23.85
C LEU A 671 -4.59 7.67 -24.75
N LEU A 672 -4.66 8.15 -25.99
CA LEU A 672 -5.64 7.73 -27.00
C LEU A 672 -5.19 6.52 -27.82
N SER A 673 -3.96 6.04 -27.61
CA SER A 673 -3.40 4.97 -28.42
C SER A 673 -4.10 3.63 -28.17
N ASN A 674 -4.24 2.82 -29.22
CA ASN A 674 -4.71 1.44 -29.10
C ASN A 674 -3.57 0.44 -28.80
N GLY A 675 -2.34 0.94 -28.67
CA GLY A 675 -1.12 0.13 -28.58
C GLY A 675 -0.63 -0.12 -27.15
N HIS A 676 -1.47 0.08 -26.13
CA HIS A 676 -1.03 -0.16 -24.76
C HIS A 676 -0.93 -1.66 -24.48
N ASN A 677 0.27 -2.10 -24.11
CA ASN A 677 0.54 -3.45 -23.64
C ASN A 677 0.37 -3.50 -22.13
N LEU A 678 -0.87 -3.73 -21.70
CA LEU A 678 -1.28 -3.80 -20.29
C LEU A 678 -1.77 -5.22 -19.99
N GLY A 679 -1.83 -5.58 -18.70
CA GLY A 679 -2.41 -6.87 -18.30
C GLY A 679 -1.44 -8.06 -18.25
N GLY A 680 -0.14 -7.82 -18.18
CA GLY A 680 0.85 -8.85 -17.87
C GLY A 680 1.39 -9.63 -19.08
N PRO A 681 2.17 -10.70 -18.84
CA PRO A 681 2.78 -11.49 -19.90
C PRO A 681 1.74 -12.10 -20.85
N GLY A 682 1.82 -11.78 -22.14
CA GLY A 682 0.86 -12.25 -23.14
C GLY A 682 -0.47 -11.49 -23.18
N GLY A 683 -0.59 -10.36 -22.46
CA GLY A 683 -1.73 -9.45 -22.57
C GLY A 683 -1.87 -8.86 -23.97
N ALA A 684 -3.11 -8.81 -24.49
CA ALA A 684 -3.41 -8.19 -25.78
C ALA A 684 -3.19 -6.67 -25.73
N SER A 685 -2.69 -6.07 -26.81
CA SER A 685 -2.63 -4.60 -26.94
C SER A 685 -4.04 -4.02 -27.06
N GLY A 686 -4.30 -2.89 -26.41
CA GLY A 686 -5.58 -2.20 -26.57
C GLY A 686 -5.60 -0.78 -26.01
N PRO A 687 -6.69 -0.02 -26.24
CA PRO A 687 -6.87 1.27 -25.59
C PRO A 687 -7.17 1.11 -24.10
N ILE A 688 -6.81 2.11 -23.29
CA ILE A 688 -7.26 2.18 -21.90
C ILE A 688 -8.80 2.28 -21.83
N LEU A 689 -9.38 1.93 -20.68
CA LEU A 689 -10.83 1.94 -20.46
C LEU A 689 -11.37 3.33 -20.13
N ASN A 690 -10.50 4.25 -19.71
CA ASN A 690 -10.84 5.63 -19.36
C ASN A 690 -10.01 6.67 -20.13
N PRO A 691 -10.02 6.68 -21.48
CA PRO A 691 -9.29 7.66 -22.28
C PRO A 691 -9.89 9.07 -22.12
N PRO A 692 -9.10 10.14 -22.38
CA PRO A 692 -9.64 11.48 -22.38
C PRO A 692 -10.66 11.63 -23.51
N SER A 693 -11.71 12.41 -23.29
CA SER A 693 -12.77 12.63 -24.27
C SER A 693 -12.24 13.31 -25.53
N ASN A 694 -12.59 12.78 -26.71
CA ASN A 694 -12.27 13.39 -28.00
C ASN A 694 -13.18 14.57 -28.35
N PHE A 695 -14.34 14.71 -27.68
CA PHE A 695 -15.42 15.62 -28.06
C PHE A 695 -15.50 16.88 -27.18
N ASP A 696 -14.92 16.87 -25.98
CA ASP A 696 -15.05 17.98 -25.00
C ASP A 696 -13.97 19.08 -25.16
N GLY A 697 -13.32 19.11 -26.32
CA GLY A 697 -12.24 20.07 -26.58
C GLY A 697 -11.01 19.88 -25.67
N TRP A 698 -10.79 18.66 -25.18
CA TRP A 698 -9.56 18.19 -24.53
C TRP A 698 -8.60 17.59 -25.53
#